data_AF-A0A941WU17-F1
#
_entry.id   AF-A0A941WU17-F1
#
_cell.length_a   1.000
_cell.length_b   1.000
_cell.length_c   1.000
_cell.angle_alpha   90.00
_cell.angle_beta   90.00
_cell.angle_gamma   90.00
#
_symmetry.space_group_name_H-M   'P 1'
#
loop_
_entity.id
_entity.type
_entity.pdbx_description
1 polymer ?
#
loop_
_entity_poly.entity_id
_entity_poly.type
_entity_poly.pdbx_seq_one_letter_code
_entity_poly.pdbx_strand_id
1 'polypeptide(L)'
;MKKIITCMIFGLLSLISCTEYDEIAIWNKSEYIDSRLAALEELCSRMNTNITSLQLIVEALQGNDYVTGVTPVVENGKTIGYTITFIKSGPVTIYHGKDGQQGTAPVIGIKQDGGIYYWTFDGEWLTDDRGDRVMAQGMAGKSAYELAVEKGYRGTLEAWLASLNGSNGNDGKSAYELAVENGYRGTEEEWLESLKGDNGNKGDNGITPKLEIREDGYWYISYDGGQMWTKLDRATGDPGQNGDSMFSDVDNSDPDYLVLTLSENGEQIKLPYYKDKFDLLFVSGTDKVKEMTVYCSAGTTAVVNYELTNPLNAQISIACISHSGYKVTVDKTGKKISVSAPDEPAAISEPESGILVFASDDERTIMRKLVVKQMKYIEYTAHQQLGWNNGAYGPRFGGKNCTFLDEQCTYDKNTKEGKWAYTGTVERVNDGAFLYEDQIISIVLPSGIEIIEGVAFQQSSIETIELPNTLKSIGNTCFGYSKLTRITIPKSVVSLDRAVFSKCAELISADIQANIEELPSNTFEQCSKLQNIKLPESLKRISNNTFINCSLLEEITIPDAVTVIDDKAFSQCSSLKKVILGTQLERIGTNAFNRCSALETILCPDETPATLGKGAFPVADGWTVTNASYRIYVPDEQLETYRQAWPDYWAAPNNFQITKVIYGISSMPTQ
;
A
#
# COMPACT_ATOMS: atom_id res chain seq x y z
N MET A 1 98.81 -41.77 25.36
CA MET A 1 97.95 -42.79 26.00
C MET A 1 96.57 -42.19 26.18
N LYS A 2 95.44 -42.76 25.75
CA LYS A 2 95.13 -43.96 24.92
C LYS A 2 93.87 -43.56 24.12
N LYS A 3 93.67 -43.75 22.81
CA LYS A 3 94.43 -44.27 21.64
C LYS A 3 94.25 -43.19 20.52
N ILE A 4 94.99 -43.08 19.40
CA ILE A 4 96.12 -43.79 18.76
C ILE A 4 96.83 -42.71 17.88
N ILE A 5 98.17 -42.65 17.76
CA ILE A 5 98.96 -43.13 16.58
C ILE A 5 98.38 -42.59 15.25
N THR A 6 99.02 -41.67 14.50
CA THR A 6 100.28 -41.77 13.70
C THR A 6 99.98 -41.19 12.30
N CYS A 7 100.85 -40.53 11.53
CA CYS A 7 102.20 -39.97 11.73
C CYS A 7 102.61 -39.04 10.56
N MET A 8 103.59 -38.16 10.84
CA MET A 8 104.76 -37.77 9.99
C MET A 8 104.55 -37.02 8.64
N ILE A 9 105.34 -35.95 8.35
CA ILE A 9 106.62 -35.91 7.57
C ILE A 9 106.47 -36.62 6.20
N PHE A 10 106.71 -36.03 5.01
CA PHE A 10 107.55 -34.90 4.53
C PHE A 10 106.72 -33.86 3.74
N GLY A 11 107.19 -32.66 3.36
CA GLY A 11 108.46 -31.95 3.55
C GLY A 11 108.62 -30.81 2.50
N LEU A 12 109.50 -29.82 2.75
CA LEU A 12 109.82 -28.64 1.91
C LEU A 12 108.62 -27.82 1.34
N LEU A 13 108.46 -26.58 1.82
CA LEU A 13 108.57 -25.34 1.02
C LEU A 13 108.32 -24.08 1.88
N SER A 14 109.14 -23.06 1.67
CA SER A 14 109.20 -21.74 2.34
C SER A 14 108.39 -20.68 1.57
N LEU A 15 107.94 -19.51 2.06
CA LEU A 15 107.83 -18.84 3.39
C LEU A 15 107.07 -17.49 3.15
N ILE A 16 106.62 -16.78 4.21
CA ILE A 16 106.21 -15.33 4.23
C ILE A 16 104.92 -14.98 3.45
N SER A 17 103.98 -14.12 3.87
CA SER A 17 103.55 -13.52 5.17
C SER A 17 102.06 -13.11 5.00
N CYS A 18 101.17 -13.10 6.02
CA CYS A 18 101.03 -12.09 7.09
C CYS A 18 101.00 -10.61 6.61
N THR A 19 100.14 -9.73 7.12
CA THR A 19 99.07 -9.82 8.17
C THR A 19 97.67 -9.58 7.53
N GLU A 20 96.53 -9.20 8.13
CA GLU A 20 96.09 -8.81 9.51
C GLU A 20 94.55 -9.00 9.65
N TYR A 21 93.97 -9.01 10.86
CA TYR A 21 92.50 -9.07 11.11
C TYR A 21 92.12 -8.32 12.41
N ASP A 22 91.00 -7.58 12.41
CA ASP A 22 90.48 -6.80 13.54
C ASP A 22 89.15 -7.37 14.07
N GLU A 23 89.15 -7.84 15.31
CA GLU A 23 87.98 -8.45 15.97
C GLU A 23 86.95 -7.42 16.48
N ILE A 24 87.36 -6.17 16.76
CA ILE A 24 86.47 -5.11 17.28
C ILE A 24 85.55 -4.62 16.16
N ALA A 25 86.08 -4.52 14.93
CA ALA A 25 85.29 -4.21 13.74
C ALA A 25 84.25 -5.28 13.39
N ILE A 26 84.36 -6.50 13.93
CA ILE A 26 83.40 -7.60 13.75
C ILE A 26 82.31 -7.53 14.82
N TRP A 27 82.66 -7.33 16.10
CA TRP A 27 81.67 -7.19 17.18
C TRP A 27 80.72 -6.01 16.98
N ASN A 28 81.24 -4.82 16.66
CA ASN A 28 80.41 -3.65 16.34
C ASN A 28 79.56 -3.85 15.08
N LYS A 29 79.94 -4.76 14.17
CA LYS A 29 79.08 -5.17 13.05
C LYS A 29 77.98 -6.14 13.47
N SER A 30 78.18 -6.97 14.50
CA SER A 30 77.15 -7.90 14.98
C SER A 30 75.98 -7.13 15.60
N GLU A 31 76.22 -6.25 16.59
CA GLU A 31 75.14 -5.44 17.18
C GLU A 31 74.45 -4.55 16.13
N TYR A 32 75.19 -4.07 15.13
CA TYR A 32 74.65 -3.30 14.01
C TYR A 32 73.94 -4.15 12.93
N ILE A 33 74.12 -5.48 12.93
CA ILE A 33 73.35 -6.42 12.12
C ILE A 33 72.08 -6.82 12.87
N ASP A 34 72.17 -7.17 14.16
CA ASP A 34 71.02 -7.60 14.96
C ASP A 34 69.99 -6.46 15.13
N SER A 35 70.46 -5.21 15.38
CA SER A 35 69.58 -4.04 15.43
C SER A 35 69.01 -3.64 14.06
N ARG A 36 69.73 -3.88 12.96
CA ARG A 36 69.19 -3.68 11.60
C ARG A 36 68.27 -4.80 11.16
N LEU A 37 68.44 -6.01 11.66
CA LEU A 37 67.52 -7.13 11.45
C LEU A 37 66.20 -6.86 12.17
N ALA A 38 66.24 -6.46 13.44
CA ALA A 38 65.04 -6.07 14.18
C ALA A 38 64.30 -4.89 13.49
N ALA A 39 65.04 -3.87 13.01
CA ALA A 39 64.44 -2.78 12.25
C ALA A 39 63.88 -3.23 10.88
N LEU A 40 64.50 -4.21 10.21
CA LEU A 40 64.02 -4.80 8.96
C LEU A 40 62.76 -5.65 9.18
N GLU A 41 62.72 -6.45 10.26
CA GLU A 41 61.54 -7.21 10.68
C GLU A 41 60.38 -6.27 11.02
N GLU A 42 60.64 -5.14 11.70
CA GLU A 42 59.65 -4.10 11.97
C GLU A 42 59.15 -3.43 10.67
N LEU A 43 60.05 -3.08 9.74
CA LEU A 43 59.68 -2.50 8.44
C LEU A 43 58.84 -3.47 7.60
N CYS A 44 59.24 -4.74 7.48
CA CYS A 44 58.48 -5.77 6.80
C CYS A 44 57.10 -6.00 7.46
N SER A 45 57.04 -6.00 8.80
CA SER A 45 55.79 -6.07 9.56
C SER A 45 54.85 -4.89 9.25
N ARG A 46 55.40 -3.66 9.18
CA ARG A 46 54.65 -2.44 8.85
C ARG A 46 54.17 -2.43 7.39
N MET A 47 54.99 -2.89 6.44
CA MET A 47 54.59 -3.05 5.03
C MET A 47 53.47 -4.09 4.89
N ASN A 48 53.60 -5.27 5.50
CA ASN A 48 52.57 -6.31 5.49
C ASN A 48 51.26 -5.82 6.14
N THR A 49 51.35 -5.05 7.23
CA THR A 49 50.20 -4.43 7.91
C THR A 49 49.50 -3.41 6.99
N ASN A 50 50.25 -2.62 6.23
CA ASN A 50 49.69 -1.69 5.24
C ASN A 50 49.01 -2.42 4.08
N ILE A 51 49.58 -3.51 3.56
CA ILE A 51 48.97 -4.34 2.50
C ILE A 51 47.65 -4.96 2.99
N THR A 52 47.64 -5.51 4.20
CA THR A 52 46.42 -6.08 4.83
C THR A 52 45.36 -5.00 5.05
N SER A 53 45.78 -3.80 5.46
CA SER A 53 44.88 -2.66 5.66
C SER A 53 44.28 -2.14 4.37
N LEU A 54 45.02 -2.14 3.26
CA LEU A 54 44.49 -1.80 1.94
C LEU A 54 43.41 -2.81 1.52
N GLN A 55 43.62 -4.11 1.75
CA GLN A 55 42.61 -5.14 1.46
C GLN A 55 41.32 -4.89 2.25
N LEU A 56 41.41 -4.63 3.55
CA LEU A 56 40.24 -4.33 4.40
C LEU A 56 39.52 -3.03 4.00
N ILE A 57 40.25 -2.00 3.53
CA ILE A 57 39.67 -0.76 2.99
C ILE A 57 38.93 -1.03 1.68
N VAL A 58 39.49 -1.86 0.80
CA VAL A 58 38.84 -2.26 -0.47
C VAL A 58 37.58 -3.10 -0.20
N GLU A 59 37.62 -4.02 0.75
CA GLU A 59 36.43 -4.78 1.20
C GLU A 59 35.35 -3.86 1.80
N ALA A 60 35.73 -2.88 2.62
CA ALA A 60 34.81 -1.88 3.19
C ALA A 60 34.14 -1.01 2.10
N LEU A 61 34.91 -0.55 1.11
CA LEU A 61 34.41 0.19 -0.04
C LEU A 61 33.43 -0.65 -0.88
N GLN A 62 33.78 -1.89 -1.22
CA GLN A 62 32.90 -2.82 -1.93
C GLN A 62 31.62 -3.12 -1.13
N GLY A 63 31.73 -3.23 0.20
CA GLY A 63 30.62 -3.38 1.13
C GLY A 63 29.72 -2.15 1.31
N ASN A 64 30.02 -1.02 0.64
CA ASN A 64 29.38 0.29 0.87
C ASN A 64 29.38 0.66 2.36
N ASP A 65 30.53 0.54 3.02
CA ASP A 65 30.75 0.97 4.40
C ASP A 65 31.39 2.38 4.46
N TYR A 66 31.16 3.10 5.56
CA TYR A 66 31.47 4.53 5.69
C TYR A 66 32.33 4.78 6.92
N VAL A 67 33.21 5.78 6.86
CA VAL A 67 34.10 6.13 7.96
C VAL A 67 33.32 6.78 9.10
N THR A 68 33.49 6.26 10.32
CA THR A 68 32.86 6.77 11.56
C THR A 68 33.83 7.59 12.42
N GLY A 69 35.13 7.51 12.15
CA GLY A 69 36.17 8.19 12.94
C GLY A 69 37.58 7.89 12.43
N VAL A 70 38.52 8.77 12.77
CA VAL A 70 39.94 8.69 12.38
C VAL A 70 40.79 9.12 13.58
N THR A 71 41.70 8.26 14.04
CA THR A 71 42.55 8.51 15.22
C THR A 71 44.03 8.42 14.84
N PRO A 72 44.87 9.44 15.12
CA PRO A 72 46.29 9.40 14.81
C PRO A 72 47.05 8.37 15.67
N VAL A 73 47.92 7.60 15.03
CA VAL A 73 48.89 6.71 15.69
C VAL A 73 50.18 7.50 15.88
N VAL A 74 50.60 7.67 17.14
CA VAL A 74 51.71 8.56 17.52
C VAL A 74 52.83 7.78 18.17
N GLU A 75 54.04 7.92 17.64
CA GLU A 75 55.28 7.35 18.17
C GLU A 75 56.33 8.44 18.33
N ASN A 76 57.06 8.43 19.46
CA ASN A 76 58.13 9.39 19.76
C ASN A 76 57.75 10.88 19.52
N GLY A 77 56.47 11.22 19.75
CA GLY A 77 55.92 12.56 19.56
C GLY A 77 55.58 12.96 18.11
N LYS A 78 55.56 12.00 17.17
CA LYS A 78 55.19 12.22 15.76
C LYS A 78 54.06 11.28 15.35
N THR A 79 53.13 11.76 14.53
CA THR A 79 52.17 10.87 13.85
C THR A 79 52.92 10.01 12.83
N ILE A 80 52.65 8.70 12.85
CA ILE A 80 53.24 7.70 11.95
C ILE A 80 52.17 6.88 11.20
N GLY A 81 50.89 7.19 11.42
CA GLY A 81 49.76 6.40 10.93
C GLY A 81 48.43 6.90 11.47
N TYR A 82 47.34 6.26 11.04
CA TYR A 82 45.98 6.52 11.47
C TYR A 82 45.18 5.21 11.59
N THR A 83 44.39 5.09 12.66
CA THR A 83 43.34 4.09 12.80
C THR A 83 42.01 4.67 12.33
N ILE A 84 41.43 4.05 11.31
CA ILE A 84 40.16 4.41 10.67
C ILE A 84 39.08 3.47 11.21
N THR A 85 37.95 3.99 11.68
CA THR A 85 36.79 3.19 12.09
C THR A 85 35.68 3.28 11.05
N PHE A 86 34.91 2.20 10.89
CA PHE A 86 33.80 2.12 9.93
C PHE A 86 32.45 1.85 10.65
N ILE A 87 31.35 1.57 9.93
CA ILE A 87 30.06 1.20 10.55
C ILE A 87 29.93 -0.32 10.72
N LYS A 88 30.36 -1.10 9.73
CA LYS A 88 30.19 -2.56 9.67
C LYS A 88 31.50 -3.30 9.93
N SER A 89 32.58 -2.81 9.31
CA SER A 89 33.92 -3.37 9.42
C SER A 89 34.63 -2.95 10.70
N GLY A 90 35.58 -3.77 11.14
CA GLY A 90 36.46 -3.44 12.26
C GLY A 90 37.39 -2.25 11.96
N PRO A 91 38.06 -1.69 12.99
CA PRO A 91 39.04 -0.63 12.80
C PRO A 91 40.22 -1.11 11.93
N VAL A 92 40.68 -0.27 11.02
CA VAL A 92 41.82 -0.53 10.14
C VAL A 92 42.93 0.50 10.43
N THR A 93 44.18 0.05 10.61
CA THR A 93 45.30 0.93 10.96
C THR A 93 46.35 0.97 9.86
N ILE A 94 46.44 2.11 9.18
CA ILE A 94 47.46 2.39 8.17
C ILE A 94 48.61 3.20 8.78
N TYR A 95 49.84 2.96 8.32
CA TYR A 95 51.03 3.74 8.68
C TYR A 95 51.48 4.58 7.48
N HIS A 96 51.76 5.87 7.66
CA HIS A 96 52.18 6.77 6.58
C HIS A 96 53.68 7.10 6.69
N GLY A 97 54.30 7.38 5.54
CA GLY A 97 55.72 7.68 5.45
C GLY A 97 56.09 9.11 5.87
N LYS A 98 57.35 9.47 5.60
CA LYS A 98 57.83 10.85 5.55
C LYS A 98 58.89 10.96 4.46
N ASP A 99 58.96 12.12 3.80
CA ASP A 99 59.70 12.33 2.54
C ASP A 99 61.13 11.74 2.52
N GLY A 100 61.35 10.77 1.65
CA GLY A 100 62.66 10.21 1.28
C GLY A 100 63.00 10.49 -0.19
N GLN A 101 64.28 10.44 -0.57
CA GLN A 101 64.69 10.60 -1.97
C GLN A 101 64.63 9.27 -2.74
N GLN A 102 64.32 9.35 -4.04
CA GLN A 102 64.09 8.18 -4.89
C GLN A 102 65.25 7.16 -4.90
N GLY A 103 64.93 5.93 -4.56
CA GLY A 103 65.59 4.72 -5.06
C GLY A 103 64.68 3.99 -6.05
N THR A 104 65.23 3.17 -6.93
CA THR A 104 64.46 2.34 -7.87
C THR A 104 64.16 0.97 -7.26
N ALA A 105 62.88 0.62 -7.10
CA ALA A 105 62.45 -0.72 -6.73
C ALA A 105 62.68 -1.73 -7.86
N PRO A 106 62.94 -3.02 -7.56
CA PRO A 106 63.11 -4.04 -8.58
C PRO A 106 61.77 -4.39 -9.26
N VAL A 107 61.81 -4.62 -10.58
CA VAL A 107 60.62 -4.76 -11.43
C VAL A 107 60.44 -6.23 -11.85
N ILE A 108 59.36 -6.85 -11.38
CA ILE A 108 58.88 -8.12 -11.95
C ILE A 108 58.10 -7.81 -13.23
N GLY A 109 58.51 -8.40 -14.34
CA GLY A 109 57.92 -8.20 -15.66
C GLY A 109 57.70 -9.51 -16.42
N ILE A 110 57.25 -9.40 -17.67
CA ILE A 110 57.07 -10.54 -18.58
C ILE A 110 57.84 -10.27 -19.88
N LYS A 111 58.63 -11.25 -20.34
CA LYS A 111 59.21 -11.28 -21.69
C LYS A 111 58.63 -12.45 -22.49
N GLN A 112 58.56 -12.30 -23.80
CA GLN A 112 58.17 -13.38 -24.73
C GLN A 112 59.42 -13.93 -25.42
N ASP A 113 59.54 -15.25 -25.55
CA ASP A 113 60.54 -15.94 -26.39
C ASP A 113 59.89 -17.13 -27.08
N GLY A 114 60.20 -17.36 -28.35
CA GLY A 114 59.57 -18.42 -29.19
C GLY A 114 58.04 -18.36 -29.30
N GLY A 115 57.40 -17.26 -28.88
CA GLY A 115 55.94 -17.12 -28.76
C GLY A 115 55.37 -17.40 -27.37
N ILE A 116 56.16 -17.99 -26.46
CA ILE A 116 55.77 -18.28 -25.07
C ILE A 116 56.19 -17.13 -24.15
N TYR A 117 55.33 -16.79 -23.18
CA TYR A 117 55.63 -15.79 -22.16
C TYR A 117 56.33 -16.42 -20.95
N TYR A 118 57.31 -15.71 -20.40
CA TYR A 118 58.07 -16.10 -19.22
C TYR A 118 58.18 -14.92 -18.25
N TRP A 119 58.22 -15.21 -16.95
CA TRP A 119 58.46 -14.21 -15.92
C TRP A 119 59.90 -13.70 -15.96
N THR A 120 60.09 -12.46 -15.55
CA THR A 120 61.39 -11.78 -15.49
C THR A 120 61.51 -10.96 -14.21
N PHE A 121 62.74 -10.78 -13.74
CA PHE A 121 63.12 -9.95 -12.59
C PHE A 121 64.17 -8.95 -13.06
N ASP A 122 63.91 -7.65 -12.90
CA ASP A 122 64.70 -6.55 -13.47
C ASP A 122 64.99 -6.68 -14.97
N GLY A 123 64.05 -7.32 -15.68
CA GLY A 123 64.14 -7.62 -17.10
C GLY A 123 64.93 -8.88 -17.46
N GLU A 124 65.64 -9.52 -16.54
CA GLU A 124 66.30 -10.81 -16.78
C GLU A 124 65.39 -12.01 -16.50
N TRP A 125 65.66 -13.16 -17.13
CA TRP A 125 64.77 -14.33 -17.08
C TRP A 125 64.69 -14.93 -15.66
N LEU A 126 63.47 -15.10 -15.14
CA LEU A 126 63.24 -15.85 -13.92
C LEU A 126 63.36 -17.36 -14.21
N THR A 127 64.18 -18.07 -13.44
CA THR A 127 64.37 -19.53 -13.54
C THR A 127 63.99 -20.25 -12.26
N ASP A 128 63.67 -21.53 -12.36
CA ASP A 128 63.46 -22.40 -11.21
C ASP A 128 64.78 -22.92 -10.60
N ASP A 129 64.66 -23.79 -9.60
CA ASP A 129 65.76 -24.42 -8.87
C ASP A 129 66.66 -25.36 -9.70
N ARG A 130 66.28 -25.63 -10.95
CA ARG A 130 67.00 -26.46 -11.92
C ARG A 130 67.55 -25.64 -13.09
N GLY A 131 67.21 -24.36 -13.17
CA GLY A 131 67.65 -23.43 -14.21
C GLY A 131 66.68 -23.33 -15.41
N ASP A 132 65.52 -23.97 -15.36
CA ASP A 132 64.50 -23.87 -16.41
C ASP A 132 63.69 -22.55 -16.25
N ARG A 133 63.37 -21.87 -17.35
CA ARG A 133 62.66 -20.58 -17.29
C ARG A 133 61.21 -20.72 -16.81
N VAL A 134 60.80 -19.89 -15.86
CA VAL A 134 59.45 -19.93 -15.27
C VAL A 134 58.42 -19.36 -16.24
N MET A 135 57.62 -20.25 -16.84
CA MET A 135 56.62 -19.93 -17.85
C MET A 135 55.41 -19.19 -17.26
N ALA A 136 54.99 -18.11 -17.90
CA ALA A 136 53.82 -17.32 -17.54
C ALA A 136 52.59 -17.78 -18.34
N GLN A 137 51.81 -18.71 -17.79
CA GLN A 137 50.57 -19.21 -18.39
C GLN A 137 49.41 -19.26 -17.39
N GLY A 138 48.23 -18.86 -17.86
CA GLY A 138 46.93 -19.33 -17.35
C GLY A 138 46.29 -20.29 -18.35
N MET A 139 45.25 -21.03 -17.95
CA MET A 139 44.53 -21.93 -18.85
C MET A 139 43.73 -21.16 -19.91
N ALA A 140 43.93 -21.49 -21.19
CA ALA A 140 43.27 -20.87 -22.33
C ALA A 140 42.22 -21.79 -22.99
N GLY A 141 41.24 -21.19 -23.68
CA GLY A 141 40.19 -21.91 -24.41
C GLY A 141 40.59 -22.34 -25.83
N LYS A 142 39.72 -23.13 -26.48
CA LYS A 142 39.91 -23.65 -27.86
C LYS A 142 40.13 -22.53 -28.89
N SER A 143 40.92 -22.84 -29.92
CA SER A 143 41.20 -21.98 -31.07
C SER A 143 40.13 -22.05 -32.18
N ALA A 144 40.15 -21.06 -33.08
CA ALA A 144 39.24 -20.99 -34.23
C ALA A 144 39.41 -22.16 -35.23
N TYR A 145 40.62 -22.71 -35.39
CA TYR A 145 40.84 -23.89 -36.24
C TYR A 145 40.19 -25.14 -35.65
N GLU A 146 40.29 -25.36 -34.33
CA GLU A 146 39.65 -26.49 -33.66
C GLU A 146 38.12 -26.42 -33.79
N LEU A 147 37.55 -25.21 -33.70
CA LEU A 147 36.13 -24.96 -33.99
C LEU A 147 35.78 -25.23 -35.47
N ALA A 148 36.63 -24.86 -36.43
CA ALA A 148 36.40 -25.15 -37.85
C ALA A 148 36.41 -26.66 -38.15
N VAL A 149 37.33 -27.42 -37.55
CA VAL A 149 37.36 -28.89 -37.65
C VAL A 149 36.12 -29.52 -36.99
N GLU A 150 35.73 -29.03 -35.81
CA GLU A 150 34.52 -29.47 -35.09
C GLU A 150 33.22 -29.14 -35.84
N LYS A 151 33.23 -28.11 -36.71
CA LYS A 151 32.17 -27.77 -37.66
C LYS A 151 32.27 -28.49 -39.01
N GLY A 152 33.27 -29.36 -39.22
CA GLY A 152 33.34 -30.29 -40.35
C GLY A 152 34.43 -30.01 -41.39
N TYR A 153 35.31 -29.03 -41.18
CA TYR A 153 36.51 -28.84 -42.01
C TYR A 153 37.46 -30.06 -41.90
N ARG A 154 38.10 -30.45 -43.01
CA ARG A 154 38.94 -31.66 -43.09
C ARG A 154 40.35 -31.44 -43.66
N GLY A 155 40.77 -30.18 -43.87
CA GLY A 155 42.16 -29.85 -44.19
C GLY A 155 43.04 -29.77 -42.93
N THR A 156 44.34 -29.56 -43.11
CA THR A 156 45.26 -29.30 -41.98
C THR A 156 45.22 -27.82 -41.57
N LEU A 157 45.89 -27.49 -40.45
CA LEU A 157 46.03 -26.11 -39.97
C LEU A 157 46.77 -25.24 -40.99
N GLU A 158 47.83 -25.75 -41.64
CA GLU A 158 48.54 -25.01 -42.69
C GLU A 158 47.67 -24.79 -43.92
N ALA A 159 46.83 -25.76 -44.31
CA ALA A 159 45.89 -25.59 -45.42
C ALA A 159 44.79 -24.56 -45.11
N TRP A 160 44.31 -24.54 -43.86
CA TRP A 160 43.34 -23.56 -43.37
C TRP A 160 43.95 -22.14 -43.35
N LEU A 161 45.16 -21.99 -42.80
CA LEU A 161 45.89 -20.71 -42.79
C LEU A 161 46.26 -20.23 -44.20
N ALA A 162 46.62 -21.14 -45.11
CA ALA A 162 46.91 -20.79 -46.51
C ALA A 162 45.66 -20.31 -47.26
N SER A 163 44.46 -20.85 -46.96
CA SER A 163 43.21 -20.40 -47.57
C SER A 163 42.74 -19.00 -47.10
N LEU A 164 43.34 -18.48 -46.03
CA LEU A 164 43.03 -17.17 -45.43
C LEU A 164 44.02 -16.06 -45.84
N ASN A 165 44.99 -16.34 -46.72
CA ASN A 165 46.08 -15.41 -47.05
C ASN A 165 46.13 -15.05 -48.55
N GLY A 166 45.58 -13.88 -48.89
CA GLY A 166 45.65 -13.32 -50.25
C GLY A 166 46.97 -12.60 -50.52
N SER A 167 47.66 -12.96 -51.61
CA SER A 167 48.92 -12.31 -52.02
C SER A 167 48.68 -10.93 -52.62
N ASN A 168 49.44 -9.92 -52.18
CA ASN A 168 49.51 -8.62 -52.86
C ASN A 168 50.10 -8.76 -54.27
N GLY A 169 49.30 -8.46 -55.28
CA GLY A 169 49.70 -8.31 -56.68
C GLY A 169 48.58 -7.63 -57.46
N ASN A 170 48.94 -6.72 -58.37
CA ASN A 170 47.97 -5.90 -59.09
C ASN A 170 46.95 -6.80 -59.83
N ASP A 171 45.67 -6.53 -59.59
CA ASP A 171 44.49 -7.11 -60.26
C ASP A 171 44.42 -8.66 -60.22
N GLY A 172 44.74 -9.25 -59.06
CA GLY A 172 44.54 -10.67 -58.74
C GLY A 172 43.13 -11.03 -58.22
N LYS A 173 42.79 -12.32 -58.30
CA LYS A 173 41.49 -12.91 -57.89
C LYS A 173 41.14 -12.67 -56.40
N SER A 174 39.83 -12.63 -56.13
CA SER A 174 39.23 -12.63 -54.79
C SER A 174 39.47 -13.95 -54.03
N ALA A 175 39.50 -13.88 -52.69
CA ALA A 175 39.61 -15.04 -51.83
C ALA A 175 38.39 -16.00 -51.94
N TYR A 176 37.20 -15.46 -52.26
CA TYR A 176 36.03 -16.26 -52.58
C TYR A 176 36.20 -17.00 -53.92
N GLU A 177 36.73 -16.34 -54.96
CA GLU A 177 37.00 -16.99 -56.26
C GLU A 177 37.99 -18.15 -56.12
N LEU A 178 39.01 -18.00 -55.27
CA LEU A 178 39.92 -19.08 -54.89
C LEU A 178 39.23 -20.21 -54.10
N ALA A 179 38.29 -19.89 -53.21
CA ALA A 179 37.49 -20.90 -52.50
C ALA A 179 36.60 -21.72 -53.46
N VAL A 180 36.00 -21.07 -54.46
CA VAL A 180 35.20 -21.73 -55.52
C VAL A 180 36.09 -22.62 -56.39
N GLU A 181 37.26 -22.16 -56.82
CA GLU A 181 38.22 -23.00 -57.57
C GLU A 181 38.71 -24.23 -56.77
N ASN A 182 38.79 -24.12 -55.44
CA ASN A 182 39.12 -25.24 -54.55
C ASN A 182 37.90 -26.08 -54.11
N GLY A 183 36.72 -25.85 -54.71
CA GLY A 183 35.57 -26.74 -54.61
C GLY A 183 34.37 -26.22 -53.80
N TYR A 184 34.40 -24.99 -53.29
CA TYR A 184 33.21 -24.34 -52.73
C TYR A 184 32.14 -24.13 -53.81
N ARG A 185 30.85 -24.18 -53.43
CA ARG A 185 29.70 -24.11 -54.36
C ARG A 185 28.57 -23.18 -53.92
N GLY A 186 28.75 -22.44 -52.82
CA GLY A 186 27.83 -21.37 -52.41
C GLY A 186 28.18 -20.04 -53.07
N THR A 187 27.38 -19.03 -52.78
CA THR A 187 27.55 -17.62 -53.19
C THR A 187 28.60 -16.88 -52.34
N GLU A 188 29.02 -15.68 -52.76
CA GLU A 188 30.03 -14.89 -52.05
C GLU A 188 29.53 -14.41 -50.67
N GLU A 189 28.24 -14.09 -50.54
CA GLU A 189 27.64 -13.68 -49.27
C GLU A 189 27.48 -14.87 -48.29
N GLU A 190 27.16 -16.08 -48.77
CA GLU A 190 27.18 -17.31 -47.95
C GLU A 190 28.61 -17.66 -47.47
N TRP A 191 29.63 -17.35 -48.27
CA TRP A 191 31.03 -17.52 -47.87
C TRP A 191 31.44 -16.49 -46.81
N LEU A 192 31.03 -15.23 -46.96
CA LEU A 192 31.35 -14.14 -46.02
C LEU A 192 30.64 -14.28 -44.66
N GLU A 193 29.41 -14.82 -44.59
CA GLU A 193 28.79 -15.12 -43.29
C GLU A 193 29.54 -16.22 -42.52
N SER A 194 30.10 -17.22 -43.23
CA SER A 194 30.80 -18.35 -42.60
C SER A 194 32.07 -17.97 -41.83
N LEU A 195 32.57 -16.74 -42.03
CA LEU A 195 33.79 -16.21 -41.41
C LEU A 195 33.54 -15.41 -40.12
N LYS A 196 32.28 -15.30 -39.65
CA LYS A 196 31.93 -14.68 -38.35
C LYS A 196 31.62 -15.74 -37.29
N GLY A 197 32.29 -15.64 -36.15
CA GLY A 197 31.93 -16.34 -34.92
C GLY A 197 31.53 -15.34 -33.83
N ASP A 198 30.54 -15.71 -33.01
CA ASP A 198 30.09 -14.90 -31.88
C ASP A 198 31.09 -14.92 -30.71
N ASN A 199 31.10 -13.87 -29.90
CA ASN A 199 31.87 -13.81 -28.66
C ASN A 199 31.33 -14.80 -27.62
N GLY A 200 32.23 -15.54 -26.96
CA GLY A 200 31.90 -16.36 -25.81
C GLY A 200 31.53 -15.54 -24.56
N ASN A 201 30.83 -16.18 -23.62
CA ASN A 201 30.50 -15.57 -22.32
C ASN A 201 31.77 -15.17 -21.55
N LYS A 202 31.67 -14.07 -20.79
CA LYS A 202 32.70 -13.64 -19.84
C LYS A 202 32.93 -14.73 -18.79
N GLY A 203 34.18 -15.15 -18.60
CA GLY A 203 34.56 -16.08 -17.52
C GLY A 203 34.42 -15.44 -16.12
N ASP A 204 34.40 -16.30 -15.10
CA ASP A 204 34.36 -15.87 -13.71
C ASP A 204 35.57 -15.00 -13.34
N ASN A 205 35.37 -14.08 -12.39
CA ASN A 205 36.46 -13.24 -11.88
C ASN A 205 37.50 -14.11 -11.16
N GLY A 206 38.78 -13.95 -11.50
CA GLY A 206 39.87 -14.69 -10.85
C GLY A 206 39.99 -14.37 -9.36
N ILE A 207 40.37 -15.38 -8.56
CA ILE A 207 40.69 -15.20 -7.15
C ILE A 207 41.98 -14.37 -7.04
N THR A 208 41.94 -13.26 -6.30
CA THR A 208 43.12 -12.44 -6.03
C THR A 208 44.14 -13.24 -5.20
N PRO A 209 45.39 -13.41 -5.67
CA PRO A 209 46.40 -14.12 -4.92
C PRO A 209 46.75 -13.42 -3.60
N LYS A 210 47.03 -14.20 -2.56
CA LYS A 210 47.52 -13.70 -1.26
C LYS A 210 49.04 -13.88 -1.17
N LEU A 211 49.71 -12.94 -0.50
CA LEU A 211 51.15 -12.93 -0.28
C LEU A 211 51.43 -12.76 1.22
N GLU A 212 52.43 -13.47 1.73
CA GLU A 212 52.92 -13.32 3.11
C GLU A 212 54.42 -13.66 3.20
N ILE A 213 55.08 -13.17 4.26
CA ILE A 213 56.42 -13.63 4.66
C ILE A 213 56.25 -14.48 5.93
N ARG A 214 56.91 -15.64 5.99
CA ARG A 214 56.87 -16.53 7.18
C ARG A 214 58.13 -16.40 8.03
N GLU A 215 58.08 -16.99 9.23
CA GLU A 215 59.16 -16.98 10.24
C GLU A 215 60.53 -17.49 9.75
N ASP A 216 60.59 -18.16 8.60
CA ASP A 216 61.85 -18.61 7.97
C ASP A 216 62.49 -17.56 7.03
N GLY A 217 61.86 -16.40 6.84
CA GLY A 217 62.38 -15.28 6.06
C GLY A 217 62.15 -15.38 4.54
N TYR A 218 61.18 -16.17 4.09
CA TYR A 218 60.84 -16.34 2.67
C TYR A 218 59.44 -15.82 2.35
N TRP A 219 59.27 -15.36 1.10
CA TRP A 219 57.95 -15.05 0.55
C TRP A 219 57.16 -16.32 0.26
N TYR A 220 55.84 -16.26 0.46
CA TYR A 220 54.89 -17.29 0.11
C TYR A 220 53.71 -16.66 -0.65
N ILE A 221 53.24 -17.33 -1.70
CA ILE A 221 52.05 -16.92 -2.48
C ILE A 221 50.99 -18.00 -2.49
N SER A 222 49.72 -17.61 -2.40
CA SER A 222 48.56 -18.49 -2.52
C SER A 222 47.62 -18.00 -3.61
N TYR A 223 47.34 -18.85 -4.59
CA TYR A 223 46.47 -18.56 -5.73
C TYR A 223 45.01 -18.98 -5.54
N ASP A 224 44.67 -19.60 -4.39
CA ASP A 224 43.35 -20.17 -4.08
C ASP A 224 42.66 -19.50 -2.87
N GLY A 225 43.12 -18.30 -2.51
CA GLY A 225 42.55 -17.50 -1.42
C GLY A 225 43.08 -17.86 -0.03
N GLY A 226 44.12 -18.70 0.07
CA GLY A 226 44.87 -18.99 1.29
C GLY A 226 44.87 -20.46 1.72
N GLN A 227 44.40 -21.39 0.89
CA GLN A 227 44.30 -22.82 1.22
C GLN A 227 45.60 -23.56 0.93
N MET A 228 46.22 -23.30 -0.23
CA MET A 228 47.56 -23.77 -0.59
C MET A 228 48.51 -22.61 -0.78
N TRP A 229 49.77 -22.80 -0.36
CA TRP A 229 50.81 -21.78 -0.38
C TRP A 229 52.08 -22.32 -1.03
N THR A 230 52.51 -21.67 -2.11
CA THR A 230 53.79 -21.92 -2.78
C THR A 230 54.87 -21.07 -2.13
N LYS A 231 55.94 -21.70 -1.65
CA LYS A 231 57.15 -20.99 -1.21
C LYS A 231 57.86 -20.37 -2.42
N LEU A 232 58.18 -19.10 -2.32
CA LEU A 232 59.00 -18.35 -3.29
C LEU A 232 60.43 -18.18 -2.73
N ASP A 233 61.18 -17.23 -3.25
CA ASP A 233 62.54 -16.93 -2.78
C ASP A 233 62.53 -16.17 -1.42
N ARG A 234 63.72 -16.04 -0.85
CA ARG A 234 64.00 -15.34 0.40
C ARG A 234 63.64 -13.86 0.26
N ALA A 235 63.10 -13.26 1.32
CA ALA A 235 62.76 -11.84 1.36
C ALA A 235 64.02 -10.97 1.53
N THR A 236 64.89 -10.93 0.51
CA THR A 236 66.13 -10.15 0.49
C THR A 236 66.15 -9.15 -0.66
N GLY A 237 65.98 -7.88 -0.32
CA GLY A 237 66.40 -6.74 -1.15
C GLY A 237 67.52 -5.96 -0.45
N ASP A 238 68.22 -5.12 -1.19
CA ASP A 238 69.08 -4.09 -0.59
C ASP A 238 68.23 -3.08 0.20
N PRO A 239 68.77 -2.48 1.28
CA PRO A 239 67.99 -1.64 2.19
C PRO A 239 67.60 -0.29 1.56
N GLY A 240 66.33 -0.14 1.21
CA GLY A 240 65.70 1.18 1.06
C GLY A 240 65.85 1.99 2.36
N GLN A 241 66.11 3.30 2.24
CA GLN A 241 66.22 4.18 3.41
C GLN A 241 64.86 4.81 3.73
N ASN A 242 64.37 4.59 4.95
CA ASN A 242 63.30 5.31 5.65
C ASN A 242 62.40 6.21 4.77
N GLY A 243 61.39 5.61 4.13
CA GLY A 243 60.37 6.34 3.36
C GLY A 243 59.15 5.50 2.98
N ASP A 244 59.38 4.22 2.66
CA ASP A 244 58.45 3.36 1.90
C ASP A 244 57.22 2.87 2.69
N SER A 245 56.28 3.77 2.95
CA SER A 245 54.86 3.40 3.08
C SER A 245 54.18 3.41 1.71
N MET A 246 53.11 2.61 1.55
CA MET A 246 52.20 2.74 0.40
C MET A 246 51.43 4.08 0.39
N PHE A 247 51.35 4.78 1.53
CA PHE A 247 50.67 6.08 1.66
C PHE A 247 51.65 7.20 2.02
N SER A 248 51.64 8.25 1.21
CA SER A 248 52.46 9.46 1.39
C SER A 248 51.76 10.50 2.27
N ASP A 249 50.43 10.55 2.23
CA ASP A 249 49.60 11.45 3.04
C ASP A 249 48.23 10.85 3.37
N VAL A 250 47.64 11.33 4.47
CA VAL A 250 46.31 10.96 4.98
C VAL A 250 45.63 12.23 5.51
N ASP A 251 44.81 12.85 4.66
CA ASP A 251 44.11 14.10 4.95
C ASP A 251 42.69 13.84 5.47
N ASN A 252 42.43 14.30 6.70
CA ASN A 252 41.14 14.23 7.38
C ASN A 252 40.50 15.61 7.63
N SER A 253 40.91 16.64 6.87
CA SER A 253 40.38 18.01 6.97
C SER A 253 39.13 18.27 6.12
N ASP A 254 38.88 17.42 5.11
CA ASP A 254 37.63 17.40 4.34
C ASP A 254 36.49 16.79 5.19
N PRO A 255 35.33 17.48 5.35
CA PRO A 255 34.24 17.04 6.23
C PRO A 255 33.40 15.88 5.66
N ASP A 256 33.56 15.57 4.37
CA ASP A 256 32.76 14.59 3.64
C ASP A 256 33.58 13.32 3.33
N TYR A 257 34.90 13.44 3.17
CA TYR A 257 35.80 12.35 2.81
C TYR A 257 37.11 12.34 3.62
N LEU A 258 37.52 11.17 4.09
CA LEU A 258 38.92 10.88 4.41
C LEU A 258 39.67 10.63 3.09
N VAL A 259 40.79 11.31 2.86
CA VAL A 259 41.58 11.18 1.62
C VAL A 259 42.93 10.52 1.92
N LEU A 260 43.20 9.38 1.27
CA LEU A 260 44.48 8.67 1.35
C LEU A 260 45.24 8.86 0.04
N THR A 261 46.49 9.34 0.09
CA THR A 261 47.32 9.56 -1.11
C THR A 261 48.39 8.48 -1.22
N LEU A 262 48.48 7.82 -2.38
CA LEU A 262 49.45 6.76 -2.65
C LEU A 262 50.86 7.31 -2.94
N SER A 263 51.89 6.67 -2.39
CA SER A 263 53.28 7.14 -2.47
C SER A 263 53.91 7.03 -3.85
N GLU A 264 53.52 6.02 -4.65
CA GLU A 264 54.18 5.70 -5.92
C GLU A 264 53.77 6.66 -7.05
N ASN A 265 52.50 7.05 -7.09
CA ASN A 265 51.90 7.80 -8.21
C ASN A 265 51.08 9.04 -7.80
N GLY A 266 50.85 9.27 -6.50
CA GLY A 266 50.05 10.39 -6.00
C GLY A 266 48.53 10.24 -6.20
N GLU A 267 48.02 9.06 -6.58
CA GLU A 267 46.59 8.83 -6.71
C GLU A 267 45.87 8.86 -5.34
N GLN A 268 44.62 9.32 -5.35
CA GLN A 268 43.83 9.55 -4.14
C GLN A 268 42.68 8.55 -4.00
N ILE A 269 42.66 7.83 -2.88
CA ILE A 269 41.52 7.01 -2.44
C ILE A 269 40.67 7.87 -1.49
N LYS A 270 39.39 8.08 -1.82
CA LYS A 270 38.46 8.85 -0.99
C LYS A 270 37.46 7.94 -0.29
N LEU A 271 37.46 7.95 1.04
CA LEU A 271 36.57 7.15 1.88
C LEU A 271 35.49 8.07 2.49
N PRO A 272 34.19 7.89 2.17
CA PRO A 272 33.14 8.81 2.63
C PRO A 272 32.86 8.65 4.13
N TYR A 273 32.67 9.77 4.83
CA TYR A 273 32.24 9.78 6.23
C TYR A 273 30.75 9.39 6.37
N TYR A 274 30.39 8.80 7.51
CA TYR A 274 29.00 8.53 7.88
C TYR A 274 28.26 9.85 8.17
N LYS A 275 27.52 10.34 7.17
CA LYS A 275 26.54 11.41 7.36
C LYS A 275 25.24 10.85 7.93
N ASP A 276 24.86 11.37 9.09
CA ASP A 276 23.66 10.96 9.82
C ASP A 276 22.38 11.21 9.01
N LYS A 277 21.39 10.32 9.14
CA LYS A 277 20.26 10.27 8.19
C LYS A 277 19.25 11.40 8.38
N PHE A 278 19.09 12.20 7.32
CA PHE A 278 17.98 13.15 7.20
C PHE A 278 16.64 12.43 6.97
N ASP A 279 15.65 12.80 7.78
CA ASP A 279 14.32 12.23 7.78
C ASP A 279 13.31 13.26 8.31
N LEU A 280 12.05 13.14 7.88
CA LEU A 280 10.91 13.83 8.48
C LEU A 280 10.01 12.75 9.08
N LEU A 281 9.71 12.90 10.37
CA LEU A 281 8.87 11.98 11.13
C LEU A 281 7.63 12.72 11.61
N PHE A 282 6.45 12.19 11.34
CA PHE A 282 5.21 12.68 11.93
C PHE A 282 5.11 12.20 13.38
N VAL A 283 4.61 13.05 14.28
CA VAL A 283 4.58 12.79 15.73
C VAL A 283 3.16 12.58 16.23
N SER A 284 2.89 11.42 16.84
CA SER A 284 1.61 11.07 17.46
C SER A 284 1.83 10.67 18.92
N GLY A 285 1.56 11.58 19.85
CA GLY A 285 1.89 11.37 21.27
C GLY A 285 3.40 11.23 21.45
N THR A 286 3.85 10.04 21.84
CA THR A 286 5.28 9.66 21.92
C THR A 286 5.88 9.19 20.61
N ASP A 287 5.05 8.78 19.65
CA ASP A 287 5.47 7.91 18.55
C ASP A 287 5.86 8.73 17.32
N LYS A 288 6.89 8.26 16.59
CA LYS A 288 7.49 8.96 15.46
C LYS A 288 7.47 8.07 14.22
N VAL A 289 6.66 8.43 13.23
CA VAL A 289 6.29 7.55 12.09
C VAL A 289 6.57 8.21 10.73
N LYS A 290 6.83 7.38 9.71
CA LYS A 290 7.17 7.84 8.34
C LYS A 290 5.96 7.91 7.39
N GLU A 291 4.88 7.25 7.79
CA GLU A 291 3.54 7.43 7.24
C GLU A 291 2.57 7.57 8.41
N MET A 292 1.58 8.46 8.26
CA MET A 292 0.58 8.74 9.29
C MET A 292 -0.81 8.78 8.65
N THR A 293 -1.83 8.35 9.39
CA THR A 293 -3.24 8.59 9.04
C THR A 293 -3.81 9.68 9.95
N VAL A 294 -4.57 10.61 9.38
CA VAL A 294 -5.38 11.60 10.10
C VAL A 294 -6.83 11.57 9.66
N TYR A 295 -7.71 11.90 10.59
CA TYR A 295 -9.15 12.03 10.38
C TYR A 295 -9.51 13.51 10.28
N CYS A 296 -10.26 13.88 9.23
CA CYS A 296 -10.70 15.26 9.01
C CYS A 296 -12.17 15.27 8.59
N SER A 297 -12.95 16.18 9.17
CA SER A 297 -14.39 16.30 8.96
C SER A 297 -14.69 17.54 8.12
N ALA A 298 -15.89 17.64 7.55
CA ALA A 298 -16.35 18.83 6.83
C ALA A 298 -16.13 20.11 7.68
N GLY A 299 -15.48 21.13 7.10
CA GLY A 299 -15.20 22.40 7.80
C GLY A 299 -14.23 22.32 9.00
N THR A 300 -13.60 21.17 9.28
CA THR A 300 -12.59 21.06 10.37
C THR A 300 -11.16 21.02 9.83
N THR A 301 -10.19 21.20 10.74
CA THR A 301 -8.76 21.15 10.42
C THR A 301 -8.05 20.17 11.35
N ALA A 302 -7.47 19.12 10.77
CA ALA A 302 -6.55 18.23 11.47
C ALA A 302 -5.14 18.86 11.53
N VAL A 303 -4.42 18.66 12.63
CA VAL A 303 -3.06 19.22 12.82
C VAL A 303 -2.10 18.09 13.17
N VAL A 304 -1.07 17.92 12.33
CA VAL A 304 0.02 16.96 12.50
C VAL A 304 1.25 17.72 12.97
N ASN A 305 1.86 17.30 14.08
CA ASN A 305 3.20 17.77 14.45
C ASN A 305 4.26 16.91 13.72
N TYR A 306 5.40 17.50 13.37
CA TYR A 306 6.51 16.76 12.77
C TYR A 306 7.86 17.09 13.42
N GLU A 307 8.82 16.19 13.24
CA GLU A 307 10.22 16.40 13.56
C GLU A 307 11.10 16.18 12.33
N LEU A 308 12.31 16.74 12.38
CA LEU A 308 13.36 16.58 11.38
C LEU A 308 14.60 16.02 12.09
N THR A 309 15.20 14.98 11.55
CA THR A 309 16.48 14.44 12.05
C THR A 309 17.63 14.99 11.22
N ASN A 310 18.69 15.45 11.90
CA ASN A 310 20.03 15.71 11.34
C ASN A 310 20.08 16.40 9.95
N PRO A 311 19.45 17.59 9.80
CA PRO A 311 19.65 18.42 8.61
C PRO A 311 21.09 18.93 8.52
N LEU A 312 21.64 19.02 7.31
CA LEU A 312 22.95 19.64 7.06
C LEU A 312 22.83 21.17 7.04
N ASN A 313 21.83 21.69 6.34
CA ASN A 313 21.61 23.13 6.18
C ASN A 313 20.54 23.67 7.14
N ALA A 314 20.73 24.91 7.60
CA ALA A 314 19.79 25.59 8.49
C ALA A 314 18.50 26.06 7.77
N GLN A 315 18.52 26.16 6.44
CA GLN A 315 17.32 26.38 5.64
C GLN A 315 16.69 25.04 5.29
N ILE A 316 15.43 24.85 5.72
CA ILE A 316 14.64 23.66 5.37
C ILE A 316 13.44 24.10 4.55
N SER A 317 13.30 23.54 3.36
CA SER A 317 12.07 23.59 2.58
C SER A 317 11.16 22.42 2.98
N ILE A 318 9.86 22.71 3.11
CA ILE A 318 8.82 21.69 3.27
C ILE A 318 7.68 22.08 2.36
N ALA A 319 7.22 21.13 1.55
CA ALA A 319 6.14 21.32 0.59
C ALA A 319 5.15 20.15 0.69
N CYS A 320 3.86 20.44 0.51
CA CYS A 320 2.81 19.43 0.55
C CYS A 320 2.03 19.44 -0.77
N ILE A 321 1.81 18.25 -1.35
CA ILE A 321 1.00 18.06 -2.55
C ILE A 321 -0.20 17.20 -2.19
N SER A 322 -1.40 17.75 -2.34
CA SER A 322 -2.68 17.04 -2.20
C SER A 322 -3.24 16.74 -3.60
N HIS A 323 -3.68 15.51 -3.84
CA HIS A 323 -4.36 15.12 -5.09
C HIS A 323 -5.89 15.26 -5.01
N SER A 324 -6.39 16.07 -4.07
CA SER A 324 -7.77 16.03 -3.58
C SER A 324 -8.25 17.41 -3.09
N GLY A 325 -9.53 17.52 -2.72
CA GLY A 325 -10.12 18.75 -2.17
C GLY A 325 -9.54 19.23 -0.83
N TYR A 326 -8.73 18.42 -0.13
CA TYR A 326 -8.08 18.82 1.11
C TYR A 326 -7.01 19.90 0.88
N LYS A 327 -7.14 21.04 1.57
CA LYS A 327 -6.17 22.13 1.58
C LYS A 327 -5.12 21.86 2.67
N VAL A 328 -3.86 22.17 2.40
CA VAL A 328 -2.73 21.90 3.31
C VAL A 328 -1.89 23.16 3.52
N THR A 329 -1.51 23.43 4.77
CA THR A 329 -0.62 24.54 5.15
C THR A 329 0.46 24.07 6.12
N VAL A 330 1.68 24.63 6.01
CA VAL A 330 2.82 24.24 6.84
C VAL A 330 3.29 25.41 7.70
N ASP A 331 3.21 25.23 9.02
CA ASP A 331 3.85 26.10 10.01
C ASP A 331 5.23 25.52 10.34
N LYS A 332 6.27 26.13 9.75
CA LYS A 332 7.67 25.72 9.98
C LYS A 332 8.16 26.00 11.40
N THR A 333 7.60 26.99 12.09
CA THR A 333 8.07 27.48 13.39
C THR A 333 7.48 26.65 14.53
N GLY A 334 6.18 26.36 14.49
CA GLY A 334 5.52 25.42 15.39
C GLY A 334 5.67 23.95 15.00
N LYS A 335 6.40 23.65 13.92
CA LYS A 335 6.61 22.33 13.30
C LYS A 335 5.32 21.56 13.06
N LYS A 336 4.37 22.19 12.37
CA LYS A 336 3.02 21.65 12.11
C LYS A 336 2.66 21.63 10.63
N ILE A 337 1.91 20.60 10.24
CA ILE A 337 1.20 20.49 8.98
C ILE A 337 -0.28 20.46 9.32
N SER A 338 -1.03 21.46 8.84
CA SER A 338 -2.48 21.53 9.04
C SER A 338 -3.20 21.14 7.75
N VAL A 339 -4.17 20.25 7.87
CA VAL A 339 -4.98 19.70 6.78
C VAL A 339 -6.43 20.08 7.03
N SER A 340 -7.06 20.80 6.11
CA SER A 340 -8.45 21.22 6.21
C SER A 340 -9.28 20.61 5.09
N ALA A 341 -10.46 20.11 5.45
CA ALA A 341 -11.48 19.72 4.48
C ALA A 341 -12.06 20.97 3.78
N PRO A 342 -12.58 20.85 2.56
CA PRO A 342 -13.48 21.85 2.00
C PRO A 342 -14.75 21.94 2.84
N ASP A 343 -15.38 23.11 2.83
CA ASP A 343 -16.63 23.39 3.54
C ASP A 343 -17.81 22.58 2.95
N GLU A 344 -17.74 22.23 1.67
CA GLU A 344 -18.63 21.31 0.98
C GLU A 344 -18.01 19.90 0.91
N PRO A 345 -18.43 18.94 1.76
CA PRO A 345 -17.80 17.61 1.83
C PRO A 345 -18.01 16.74 0.58
N ALA A 346 -18.95 17.10 -0.30
CA ALA A 346 -19.15 16.43 -1.59
C ALA A 346 -17.98 16.64 -2.56
N ALA A 347 -17.11 17.63 -2.32
CA ALA A 347 -15.87 17.84 -3.08
C ALA A 347 -14.76 16.82 -2.75
N ILE A 348 -15.00 15.87 -1.83
CA ILE A 348 -14.14 14.72 -1.57
C ILE A 348 -14.91 13.45 -1.99
N SER A 349 -14.64 12.95 -3.19
CA SER A 349 -15.20 11.69 -3.69
C SER A 349 -14.52 10.45 -3.10
N GLU A 350 -13.22 10.55 -2.83
CA GLU A 350 -12.40 9.42 -2.37
C GLU A 350 -12.54 9.19 -0.86
N PRO A 351 -12.66 7.94 -0.38
CA PRO A 351 -12.76 7.65 1.05
C PRO A 351 -11.46 7.96 1.81
N GLU A 352 -10.32 7.96 1.09
CA GLU A 352 -8.98 8.26 1.59
C GLU A 352 -8.25 9.15 0.58
N SER A 353 -7.37 10.03 1.04
CA SER A 353 -6.57 10.90 0.16
C SER A 353 -5.13 11.00 0.64
N GLY A 354 -4.18 10.82 -0.26
CA GLY A 354 -2.75 10.93 0.02
C GLY A 354 -2.25 12.36 -0.16
N ILE A 355 -1.69 12.93 0.91
CA ILE A 355 -0.84 14.11 0.84
C ILE A 355 0.62 13.64 0.81
N LEU A 356 1.35 14.02 -0.24
CA LEU A 356 2.79 13.85 -0.29
C LEU A 356 3.46 15.03 0.41
N VAL A 357 4.26 14.74 1.44
CA VAL A 357 5.01 15.73 2.22
C VAL A 357 6.48 15.59 1.87
N PHE A 358 7.04 16.61 1.22
CA PHE A 358 8.46 16.69 0.87
C PHE A 358 9.17 17.57 1.89
N ALA A 359 10.35 17.14 2.34
CA ALA A 359 11.27 17.96 3.12
C ALA A 359 12.66 17.91 2.48
N SER A 360 13.36 19.06 2.46
CA SER A 360 14.71 19.15 1.91
C SER A 360 15.58 20.17 2.65
N ASP A 361 16.85 19.81 2.83
CA ASP A 361 17.94 20.63 3.38
C ASP A 361 18.92 21.09 2.28
N ASP A 362 18.36 21.45 1.12
CA ASP A 362 18.99 21.88 -0.14
C ASP A 362 19.88 20.82 -0.84
N GLU A 363 20.58 19.96 -0.08
CA GLU A 363 21.37 18.84 -0.61
C GLU A 363 20.55 17.54 -0.74
N ARG A 364 19.67 17.26 0.23
CA ARG A 364 18.92 16.00 0.31
C ARG A 364 17.43 16.31 0.28
N THR A 365 16.65 15.46 -0.38
CA THR A 365 15.17 15.54 -0.37
C THR A 365 14.60 14.20 0.03
N ILE A 366 13.65 14.19 0.97
CA ILE A 366 12.89 13.01 1.37
C ILE A 366 11.39 13.28 1.23
N MET A 367 10.63 12.23 0.89
CA MET A 367 9.17 12.27 0.70
C MET A 367 8.49 11.33 1.69
N ARG A 368 7.44 11.81 2.35
CA ARG A 368 6.64 11.12 3.36
C ARG A 368 5.16 11.17 2.95
N LYS A 369 4.36 10.20 3.40
CA LYS A 369 2.94 10.08 3.04
C LYS A 369 2.07 10.37 4.26
N LEU A 370 1.15 11.31 4.11
CA LEU A 370 0.11 11.61 5.10
C LEU A 370 -1.24 11.21 4.49
N VAL A 371 -1.87 10.18 5.02
CA VAL A 371 -3.19 9.70 4.59
C VAL A 371 -4.26 10.48 5.35
N VAL A 372 -5.22 11.03 4.62
CA VAL A 372 -6.38 11.73 5.19
C VAL A 372 -7.62 10.90 4.92
N LYS A 373 -8.37 10.53 5.98
CA LYS A 373 -9.67 9.87 5.83
C LYS A 373 -10.78 10.84 6.21
N GLN A 374 -11.83 10.89 5.39
CA GLN A 374 -12.98 11.76 5.64
C GLN A 374 -13.79 11.19 6.81
N MET A 375 -13.80 11.90 7.94
CA MET A 375 -14.58 11.53 9.12
C MET A 375 -15.98 12.15 9.04
N LYS A 376 -16.98 11.29 9.15
CA LYS A 376 -18.41 11.57 9.08
C LYS A 376 -19.06 11.19 10.41
N TYR A 377 -20.25 11.69 10.67
CA TYR A 377 -21.02 11.36 11.87
C TYR A 377 -22.41 10.84 11.51
N ILE A 378 -22.88 9.84 12.25
CA ILE A 378 -24.31 9.52 12.36
C ILE A 378 -24.78 10.14 13.67
N GLU A 379 -25.72 11.08 13.59
CA GLU A 379 -26.21 11.82 14.75
C GLU A 379 -27.55 11.25 15.22
N TYR A 380 -27.70 11.06 16.53
CA TYR A 380 -28.89 10.49 17.15
C TYR A 380 -29.24 11.23 18.44
N THR A 381 -30.50 11.11 18.88
CA THR A 381 -30.89 11.48 20.24
C THR A 381 -31.43 10.25 20.97
N ALA A 382 -31.00 10.03 22.21
CA ALA A 382 -31.39 8.85 22.99
C ALA A 382 -31.39 9.13 24.50
N HIS A 383 -32.11 8.30 25.27
CA HIS A 383 -32.16 8.40 26.73
C HIS A 383 -30.84 8.01 27.42
N GLN A 384 -30.01 7.20 26.76
CA GLN A 384 -28.64 6.86 27.17
C GLN A 384 -27.74 6.67 25.93
N GLN A 385 -26.43 6.58 26.14
CA GLN A 385 -25.46 6.33 25.06
C GLN A 385 -25.75 4.99 24.36
N LEU A 386 -25.77 5.01 23.03
CA LEU A 386 -25.95 3.83 22.19
C LEU A 386 -24.64 3.39 21.52
N GLY A 387 -24.49 2.08 21.31
CA GLY A 387 -23.37 1.49 20.56
C GLY A 387 -23.75 1.20 19.11
N TRP A 388 -22.94 1.66 18.15
CA TRP A 388 -23.13 1.45 16.70
C TRP A 388 -23.03 -0.03 16.27
N ASN A 389 -22.40 -0.85 17.11
CA ASN A 389 -22.21 -2.30 16.96
C ASN A 389 -23.30 -3.13 17.67
N ASN A 390 -24.13 -2.51 18.51
CA ASN A 390 -25.13 -3.20 19.35
C ASN A 390 -26.50 -3.30 18.65
N GLY A 391 -26.55 -3.80 17.41
CA GLY A 391 -27.81 -4.22 16.77
C GLY A 391 -28.15 -5.68 17.14
N ALA A 392 -29.41 -6.09 16.97
CA ALA A 392 -29.87 -7.41 17.45
C ALA A 392 -29.21 -8.59 16.71
N TYR A 393 -28.80 -8.40 15.46
CA TYR A 393 -28.19 -9.44 14.61
C TYR A 393 -26.77 -9.09 14.11
N GLY A 394 -26.18 -7.99 14.61
CA GLY A 394 -24.87 -7.50 14.15
C GLY A 394 -24.72 -5.98 14.30
N PRO A 395 -23.76 -5.35 13.59
CA PRO A 395 -23.64 -3.89 13.59
C PRO A 395 -24.89 -3.23 12.99
N ARG A 396 -25.19 -2.00 13.41
CA ARG A 396 -26.42 -1.30 12.99
C ARG A 396 -26.41 -0.81 11.54
N PHE A 397 -25.23 -0.67 10.94
CA PHE A 397 -25.03 -0.12 9.61
C PHE A 397 -24.08 -0.97 8.77
N GLY A 398 -24.20 -0.87 7.44
CA GLY A 398 -23.34 -1.56 6.49
C GLY A 398 -23.03 -0.69 5.27
N GLY A 399 -21.89 -0.94 4.62
CA GLY A 399 -21.48 -0.21 3.41
C GLY A 399 -19.98 -0.38 3.09
N LYS A 400 -19.52 0.28 2.03
CA LYS A 400 -18.15 0.11 1.49
C LYS A 400 -17.12 0.88 2.31
N ASN A 401 -16.04 0.19 2.68
CA ASN A 401 -14.94 0.69 3.50
C ASN A 401 -15.40 1.37 4.81
N CYS A 402 -16.58 1.00 5.32
CA CYS A 402 -17.18 1.60 6.49
C CYS A 402 -16.41 1.16 7.74
N THR A 403 -15.86 2.10 8.50
CA THR A 403 -15.20 1.83 9.79
C THR A 403 -15.60 2.89 10.80
N PHE A 404 -16.22 2.47 11.89
CA PHE A 404 -16.56 3.33 13.01
C PHE A 404 -15.32 3.59 13.89
N LEU A 405 -15.28 4.76 14.52
CA LEU A 405 -14.14 5.25 15.30
C LEU A 405 -14.59 5.47 16.75
N ASP A 406 -14.47 4.45 17.60
CA ASP A 406 -14.98 4.48 18.99
C ASP A 406 -14.43 5.66 19.81
N GLU A 407 -13.14 5.99 19.66
CA GLU A 407 -12.48 7.13 20.32
C GLU A 407 -13.02 8.51 19.89
N GLN A 408 -13.73 8.57 18.76
CA GLN A 408 -14.33 9.78 18.21
C GLN A 408 -15.87 9.78 18.33
N CYS A 409 -16.46 8.71 18.86
CA CYS A 409 -17.87 8.64 19.20
C CYS A 409 -18.15 9.44 20.49
N THR A 410 -19.28 10.14 20.54
CA THR A 410 -19.65 11.01 21.68
C THR A 410 -21.12 10.85 22.08
N TYR A 411 -21.43 11.18 23.33
CA TYR A 411 -22.80 11.29 23.85
C TYR A 411 -22.85 12.28 25.02
N ASP A 412 -23.71 13.29 24.95
CA ASP A 412 -24.00 14.19 26.07
C ASP A 412 -25.32 13.81 26.75
N LYS A 413 -25.23 13.29 27.98
CA LYS A 413 -26.36 12.89 28.82
C LYS A 413 -27.34 14.02 29.16
N ASN A 414 -26.94 15.29 29.01
CA ASN A 414 -27.73 16.46 29.38
C ASN A 414 -28.59 16.92 28.19
N THR A 415 -28.04 16.92 26.96
CA THR A 415 -28.78 17.24 25.73
C THR A 415 -29.46 16.02 25.10
N LYS A 416 -29.05 14.81 25.49
CA LYS A 416 -29.39 13.51 24.91
C LYS A 416 -28.80 13.24 23.52
N GLU A 417 -27.94 14.12 23.02
CA GLU A 417 -27.34 14.01 21.69
C GLU A 417 -26.15 13.06 21.70
N GLY A 418 -26.09 12.17 20.71
CA GLY A 418 -24.95 11.29 20.47
C GLY A 418 -24.52 11.30 19.01
N LYS A 419 -23.23 11.06 18.78
CA LYS A 419 -22.63 11.03 17.44
C LYS A 419 -21.73 9.81 17.31
N TRP A 420 -22.00 8.97 16.32
CA TRP A 420 -21.11 7.88 15.93
C TRP A 420 -20.20 8.33 14.79
N ALA A 421 -18.91 8.44 15.08
CA ALA A 421 -17.90 8.78 14.08
C ALA A 421 -17.60 7.59 13.18
N TYR A 422 -17.49 7.81 11.87
CA TYR A 422 -17.13 6.78 10.90
C TYR A 422 -16.36 7.33 9.69
N THR A 423 -15.69 6.43 8.96
CA THR A 423 -15.07 6.68 7.66
C THR A 423 -15.68 5.80 6.57
N GLY A 424 -15.41 6.11 5.30
CA GLY A 424 -15.98 5.38 4.15
C GLY A 424 -17.43 5.78 3.85
N THR A 425 -18.25 4.81 3.44
CA THR A 425 -19.65 5.03 3.04
C THR A 425 -20.58 4.04 3.74
N VAL A 426 -21.64 4.57 4.35
CA VAL A 426 -22.78 3.78 4.87
C VAL A 426 -23.84 3.75 3.78
N GLU A 427 -24.22 2.54 3.37
CA GLU A 427 -25.11 2.26 2.23
C GLU A 427 -26.43 1.62 2.68
N ARG A 428 -26.47 1.08 3.89
CA ARG A 428 -27.68 0.50 4.49
C ARG A 428 -27.77 0.64 6.00
N VAL A 429 -28.99 0.56 6.51
CA VAL A 429 -29.29 0.14 7.89
C VAL A 429 -29.54 -1.36 7.87
N ASN A 430 -28.85 -2.12 8.72
CA ASN A 430 -28.88 -3.59 8.69
C ASN A 430 -30.14 -4.17 9.37
N ASP A 431 -30.46 -5.43 9.05
CA ASP A 431 -31.58 -6.15 9.65
C ASP A 431 -31.47 -6.16 11.20
N GLY A 432 -32.55 -5.78 11.88
CA GLY A 432 -32.60 -5.70 13.34
C GLY A 432 -31.69 -4.66 14.02
N ALA A 433 -31.17 -3.66 13.30
CA ALA A 433 -30.25 -2.63 13.82
C ALA A 433 -30.71 -1.90 15.10
N PHE A 434 -32.01 -1.64 15.24
CA PHE A 434 -32.64 -1.00 16.39
C PHE A 434 -33.85 -1.81 16.87
N LEU A 435 -33.87 -3.12 16.59
CA LEU A 435 -34.91 -4.04 17.06
C LEU A 435 -34.92 -4.06 18.60
N TYR A 436 -36.07 -3.76 19.20
CA TYR A 436 -36.28 -3.57 20.65
C TYR A 436 -35.48 -2.41 21.30
N GLU A 437 -34.94 -1.46 20.53
CA GLU A 437 -34.21 -0.32 21.09
C GLU A 437 -35.14 0.65 21.83
N ASP A 438 -35.23 0.54 23.15
CA ASP A 438 -36.15 1.31 23.99
C ASP A 438 -35.61 2.70 24.42
N GLN A 439 -34.41 3.06 23.99
CA GLN A 439 -33.76 4.33 24.35
C GLN A 439 -33.70 5.38 23.23
N ILE A 440 -33.87 5.01 21.96
CA ILE A 440 -33.69 5.92 20.81
C ILE A 440 -34.90 6.84 20.58
N ILE A 441 -34.67 8.14 20.45
CA ILE A 441 -35.73 9.15 20.22
C ILE A 441 -35.75 9.59 18.75
N SER A 442 -34.57 9.85 18.17
CA SER A 442 -34.41 10.19 16.75
C SER A 442 -33.04 9.80 16.19
N ILE A 443 -32.94 9.74 14.85
CA ILE A 443 -31.66 9.55 14.15
C ILE A 443 -31.64 10.28 12.80
N VAL A 444 -30.49 10.85 12.46
CA VAL A 444 -30.19 11.43 11.14
C VAL A 444 -29.47 10.36 10.31
N LEU A 445 -30.17 9.79 9.34
CA LEU A 445 -29.61 8.77 8.45
C LEU A 445 -28.66 9.39 7.40
N PRO A 446 -27.43 8.86 7.22
CA PRO A 446 -26.54 9.29 6.16
C PRO A 446 -27.17 9.29 4.75
N SER A 447 -26.90 10.33 3.98
CA SER A 447 -27.36 10.53 2.60
C SER A 447 -26.75 9.57 1.55
N GLY A 448 -26.06 8.52 2.00
CA GLY A 448 -25.61 7.39 1.17
C GLY A 448 -26.47 6.13 1.33
N ILE A 449 -27.45 6.12 2.24
CA ILE A 449 -28.28 4.94 2.50
C ILE A 449 -29.26 4.72 1.35
N GLU A 450 -29.18 3.55 0.73
CA GLU A 450 -30.09 3.07 -0.31
C GLU A 450 -31.09 2.03 0.22
N ILE A 451 -30.77 1.34 1.33
CA ILE A 451 -31.58 0.24 1.87
C ILE A 451 -31.77 0.40 3.38
N ILE A 452 -32.98 0.21 3.87
CA ILE A 452 -33.24 -0.10 5.28
C ILE A 452 -33.80 -1.53 5.31
N GLU A 453 -33.06 -2.45 5.91
CA GLU A 453 -33.38 -3.88 5.91
C GLU A 453 -34.56 -4.23 6.87
N GLY A 454 -34.89 -5.52 6.99
CA GLY A 454 -36.04 -6.00 7.76
C GLY A 454 -35.93 -5.67 9.24
N VAL A 455 -37.09 -5.47 9.88
CA VAL A 455 -37.26 -5.24 11.34
C VAL A 455 -36.33 -4.19 11.98
N ALA A 456 -35.69 -3.33 11.17
CA ALA A 456 -34.52 -2.55 11.58
C ALA A 456 -34.81 -1.49 12.65
N PHE A 457 -36.06 -1.11 12.86
CA PHE A 457 -36.56 -0.23 13.92
C PHE A 457 -37.77 -0.86 14.66
N GLN A 458 -37.96 -2.17 14.56
CA GLN A 458 -39.15 -2.83 15.09
C GLN A 458 -39.16 -2.75 16.63
N GLN A 459 -40.30 -2.33 17.19
CA GLN A 459 -40.52 -2.12 18.62
C GLN A 459 -39.49 -1.19 19.27
N SER A 460 -38.88 -0.30 18.49
CA SER A 460 -38.02 0.77 19.00
C SER A 460 -38.83 1.96 19.53
N SER A 461 -38.21 2.77 20.38
CA SER A 461 -38.79 4.00 20.92
C SER A 461 -38.73 5.20 19.99
N ILE A 462 -38.26 5.04 18.75
CA ILE A 462 -38.02 6.15 17.82
C ILE A 462 -39.30 6.95 17.53
N GLU A 463 -39.27 8.25 17.81
CA GLU A 463 -40.41 9.19 17.67
C GLU A 463 -40.40 9.92 16.33
N THR A 464 -39.21 10.13 15.76
CA THR A 464 -38.97 10.82 14.49
C THR A 464 -37.77 10.24 13.73
N ILE A 465 -37.85 10.19 12.41
CA ILE A 465 -36.75 9.84 11.52
C ILE A 465 -36.88 10.59 10.20
N GLU A 466 -35.76 11.08 9.65
CA GLU A 466 -35.72 11.61 8.29
C GLU A 466 -35.10 10.56 7.36
N LEU A 467 -35.85 10.18 6.32
CA LEU A 467 -35.42 9.19 5.34
C LEU A 467 -34.66 9.89 4.19
N PRO A 468 -33.44 9.43 3.82
CA PRO A 468 -32.61 10.14 2.86
C PRO A 468 -33.15 9.97 1.43
N ASN A 469 -32.97 11.00 0.60
CA ASN A 469 -33.41 11.03 -0.81
C ASN A 469 -32.66 10.04 -1.75
N THR A 470 -31.75 9.24 -1.20
CA THR A 470 -31.13 8.09 -1.88
C THR A 470 -31.92 6.79 -1.70
N LEU A 471 -32.69 6.66 -0.60
CA LEU A 471 -33.35 5.44 -0.15
C LEU A 471 -34.23 4.81 -1.24
N LYS A 472 -34.03 3.52 -1.51
CA LYS A 472 -34.70 2.72 -2.55
C LYS A 472 -35.70 1.72 -1.97
N SER A 473 -35.38 1.08 -0.84
CA SER A 473 -36.23 0.04 -0.24
C SER A 473 -36.30 0.12 1.28
N ILE A 474 -37.46 -0.28 1.83
CA ILE A 474 -37.72 -0.41 3.26
C ILE A 474 -38.28 -1.82 3.53
N GLY A 475 -37.55 -2.60 4.31
CA GLY A 475 -37.77 -4.03 4.53
C GLY A 475 -38.97 -4.39 5.41
N ASN A 476 -39.33 -5.68 5.41
CA ASN A 476 -40.49 -6.20 6.11
C ASN A 476 -40.55 -5.79 7.60
N THR A 477 -41.70 -5.26 8.02
CA THR A 477 -41.99 -4.85 9.42
C THR A 477 -40.96 -3.85 9.99
N CYS A 478 -40.22 -3.12 9.14
CA CYS A 478 -39.07 -2.30 9.53
C CYS A 478 -39.33 -1.37 10.74
N PHE A 479 -40.41 -0.58 10.73
CA PHE A 479 -40.78 0.33 11.81
C PHE A 479 -41.94 -0.21 12.67
N GLY A 480 -42.29 -1.49 12.54
CA GLY A 480 -43.46 -2.05 13.21
C GLY A 480 -43.38 -1.92 14.74
N TYR A 481 -44.49 -1.62 15.42
CA TYR A 481 -44.55 -1.30 16.86
C TYR A 481 -43.73 -0.08 17.33
N SER A 482 -43.16 0.73 16.43
CA SER A 482 -42.38 1.93 16.81
C SER A 482 -43.25 3.08 17.35
N LYS A 483 -42.59 4.15 17.83
CA LYS A 483 -43.22 5.37 18.35
C LYS A 483 -43.29 6.52 17.33
N LEU A 484 -43.03 6.25 16.05
CA LEU A 484 -43.01 7.28 15.01
C LEU A 484 -44.33 8.06 14.99
N THR A 485 -44.24 9.38 15.20
CA THR A 485 -45.40 10.29 15.21
C THR A 485 -45.79 10.75 13.81
N ARG A 486 -44.83 10.76 12.89
CA ARG A 486 -44.97 11.14 11.48
C ARG A 486 -43.96 10.36 10.63
N ILE A 487 -44.28 10.15 9.35
CA ILE A 487 -43.31 9.65 8.38
C ILE A 487 -43.54 10.28 6.99
N THR A 488 -42.45 10.49 6.25
CA THR A 488 -42.48 10.83 4.82
C THR A 488 -41.64 9.80 4.08
N ILE A 489 -42.24 9.11 3.09
CA ILE A 489 -41.53 8.15 2.26
C ILE A 489 -41.05 8.89 1.00
N PRO A 490 -39.74 9.08 0.80
CA PRO A 490 -39.23 9.95 -0.25
C PRO A 490 -39.45 9.34 -1.65
N LYS A 491 -39.49 10.21 -2.66
CA LYS A 491 -39.72 9.88 -4.08
C LYS A 491 -38.73 8.87 -4.66
N SER A 492 -37.59 8.67 -4.00
CA SER A 492 -36.54 7.73 -4.37
C SER A 492 -36.88 6.26 -4.09
N VAL A 493 -37.85 6.00 -3.20
CA VAL A 493 -38.25 4.65 -2.81
C VAL A 493 -39.05 3.99 -3.94
N VAL A 494 -38.61 2.79 -4.31
CA VAL A 494 -39.19 1.95 -5.37
C VAL A 494 -39.80 0.65 -4.82
N SER A 495 -39.48 0.28 -3.58
CA SER A 495 -40.03 -0.92 -2.92
C SER A 495 -40.37 -0.65 -1.45
N LEU A 496 -41.57 -1.03 -1.04
CA LEU A 496 -41.95 -1.22 0.35
C LEU A 496 -42.31 -2.69 0.54
N ASP A 497 -41.86 -3.28 1.63
CA ASP A 497 -42.23 -4.64 2.00
C ASP A 497 -43.53 -4.69 2.83
N ARG A 498 -43.96 -5.90 3.22
CA ARG A 498 -45.10 -6.11 4.11
C ARG A 498 -44.92 -5.41 5.46
N ALA A 499 -46.03 -4.90 6.02
CA ALA A 499 -46.17 -4.51 7.42
C ALA A 499 -45.22 -3.40 7.92
N VAL A 500 -44.60 -2.58 7.05
CA VAL A 500 -43.51 -1.62 7.39
C VAL A 500 -43.83 -0.76 8.61
N PHE A 501 -45.05 -0.23 8.75
CA PHE A 501 -45.50 0.60 9.88
C PHE A 501 -46.56 -0.09 10.76
N SER A 502 -46.71 -1.43 10.68
CA SER A 502 -47.71 -2.17 11.45
C SER A 502 -47.55 -1.92 12.95
N LYS A 503 -48.61 -1.44 13.59
CA LYS A 503 -48.74 -1.09 15.01
C LYS A 503 -47.88 0.10 15.46
N CYS A 504 -47.57 1.03 14.55
CA CYS A 504 -47.14 2.38 14.93
C CYS A 504 -48.32 3.15 15.55
N ALA A 505 -48.71 2.79 16.77
CA ALA A 505 -49.89 3.33 17.46
C ALA A 505 -49.80 4.84 17.76
N GLU A 506 -48.60 5.41 17.67
CA GLU A 506 -48.33 6.85 17.82
C GLU A 506 -48.34 7.63 16.49
N LEU A 507 -48.45 6.95 15.33
CA LEU A 507 -48.37 7.58 14.02
C LEU A 507 -49.63 8.39 13.72
N ILE A 508 -49.49 9.71 13.65
CA ILE A 508 -50.58 10.67 13.37
C ILE A 508 -50.69 10.97 11.88
N SER A 509 -49.55 10.95 11.15
CA SER A 509 -49.49 11.36 9.75
C SER A 509 -48.48 10.57 8.90
N ALA A 510 -48.85 10.28 7.65
CA ALA A 510 -47.97 9.65 6.67
C ALA A 510 -48.07 10.34 5.28
N ASP A 511 -46.92 10.71 4.70
CA ASP A 511 -46.83 11.29 3.35
C ASP A 511 -46.07 10.33 2.43
N ILE A 512 -46.78 9.64 1.52
CA ILE A 512 -46.21 8.61 0.65
C ILE A 512 -45.87 9.23 -0.70
N GLN A 513 -44.67 9.80 -0.82
CA GLN A 513 -44.21 10.44 -2.07
C GLN A 513 -43.54 9.45 -3.04
N ALA A 514 -43.35 8.19 -2.62
CA ALA A 514 -42.77 7.11 -3.40
C ALA A 514 -43.66 6.74 -4.61
N ASN A 515 -43.04 6.52 -5.78
CA ASN A 515 -43.74 6.12 -7.00
C ASN A 515 -43.96 4.60 -7.04
N ILE A 516 -44.80 4.11 -6.12
CA ILE A 516 -45.12 2.69 -5.93
C ILE A 516 -46.51 2.35 -6.50
N GLU A 517 -46.66 1.12 -7.00
CA GLU A 517 -47.92 0.62 -7.55
C GLU A 517 -48.77 -0.16 -6.53
N GLU A 518 -48.20 -0.59 -5.41
CA GLU A 518 -48.90 -1.29 -4.33
C GLU A 518 -48.52 -0.68 -2.97
N LEU A 519 -49.51 -0.51 -2.09
CA LEU A 519 -49.29 -0.41 -0.65
C LEU A 519 -49.42 -1.82 -0.05
N PRO A 520 -48.32 -2.43 0.45
CA PRO A 520 -48.31 -3.83 0.85
C PRO A 520 -49.32 -4.18 1.94
N SER A 521 -49.55 -5.48 2.10
CA SER A 521 -50.43 -6.00 3.16
C SER A 521 -49.93 -5.57 4.55
N ASN A 522 -50.87 -5.26 5.44
CA ASN A 522 -50.62 -4.85 6.84
C ASN A 522 -49.80 -3.54 7.03
N THR A 523 -49.45 -2.76 5.99
CA THR A 523 -48.46 -1.65 6.10
C THR A 523 -48.75 -0.63 7.19
N PHE A 524 -50.00 -0.22 7.41
CA PHE A 524 -50.45 0.67 8.49
C PHE A 524 -51.44 -0.02 9.44
N GLU A 525 -51.43 -1.35 9.53
CA GLU A 525 -52.25 -2.10 10.49
C GLU A 525 -52.13 -1.50 11.89
N GLN A 526 -53.25 -1.25 12.57
CA GLN A 526 -53.31 -0.78 13.96
C GLN A 526 -52.51 0.50 14.24
N CYS A 527 -52.31 1.36 13.22
CA CYS A 527 -51.90 2.76 13.41
C CYS A 527 -53.09 3.56 13.96
N SER A 528 -53.45 3.31 15.21
CA SER A 528 -54.71 3.75 15.81
C SER A 528 -54.90 5.27 15.87
N LYS A 529 -53.79 6.03 15.89
CA LYS A 529 -53.77 7.51 15.83
C LYS A 529 -53.66 8.10 14.42
N LEU A 530 -53.60 7.30 13.35
CA LEU A 530 -53.42 7.81 11.99
C LEU A 530 -54.66 8.59 11.55
N GLN A 531 -54.50 9.90 11.42
CA GLN A 531 -55.56 10.84 11.02
C GLN A 531 -55.36 11.35 9.59
N ASN A 532 -54.11 11.51 9.17
CA ASN A 532 -53.75 12.16 7.91
C ASN A 532 -52.86 11.24 7.07
N ILE A 533 -53.33 10.81 5.90
CA ILE A 533 -52.48 10.11 4.94
C ILE A 533 -52.63 10.69 3.53
N LYS A 534 -51.50 10.84 2.83
CA LYS A 534 -51.46 11.06 1.39
C LYS A 534 -51.01 9.78 0.71
N LEU A 535 -51.84 9.28 -0.20
CA LEU A 535 -51.52 8.14 -1.08
C LEU A 535 -50.83 8.66 -2.35
N PRO A 536 -49.94 7.89 -3.00
CA PRO A 536 -49.31 8.31 -4.24
C PRO A 536 -50.24 8.10 -5.43
N GLU A 537 -50.24 9.03 -6.39
CA GLU A 537 -51.06 8.95 -7.62
C GLU A 537 -50.72 7.74 -8.51
N SER A 538 -49.56 7.10 -8.30
CA SER A 538 -49.14 5.87 -8.99
C SER A 538 -49.78 4.58 -8.44
N LEU A 539 -50.53 4.67 -7.35
CA LEU A 539 -51.03 3.51 -6.61
C LEU A 539 -52.09 2.75 -7.39
N LYS A 540 -51.88 1.45 -7.65
CA LYS A 540 -52.83 0.54 -8.30
C LYS A 540 -53.54 -0.40 -7.31
N ARG A 541 -52.88 -0.72 -6.18
CA ARG A 541 -53.40 -1.67 -5.18
C ARG A 541 -53.24 -1.17 -3.74
N ILE A 542 -54.31 -1.32 -2.96
CA ILE A 542 -54.29 -1.26 -1.50
C ILE A 542 -54.53 -2.68 -0.99
N SER A 543 -53.48 -3.32 -0.44
CA SER A 543 -53.49 -4.75 -0.14
C SER A 543 -54.20 -5.13 1.16
N ASN A 544 -54.13 -6.43 1.50
CA ASN A 544 -54.90 -7.02 2.59
C ASN A 544 -54.57 -6.38 3.95
N ASN A 545 -55.60 -5.94 4.67
CA ASN A 545 -55.50 -5.34 6.00
C ASN A 545 -54.62 -4.06 6.09
N THR A 546 -54.30 -3.38 4.98
CA THR A 546 -53.29 -2.28 4.95
C THR A 546 -53.56 -1.15 5.96
N PHE A 547 -54.80 -0.82 6.27
CA PHE A 547 -55.23 0.18 7.26
C PHE A 547 -56.11 -0.40 8.38
N ILE A 548 -56.09 -1.73 8.60
CA ILE A 548 -57.00 -2.35 9.58
C ILE A 548 -56.84 -1.71 10.97
N ASN A 549 -57.94 -1.28 11.59
CA ASN A 549 -57.96 -0.59 12.89
C ASN A 549 -57.14 0.72 12.94
N CYS A 550 -57.07 1.49 11.84
CA CYS A 550 -56.71 2.92 11.88
C CYS A 550 -57.87 3.72 12.50
N SER A 551 -58.07 3.58 13.81
CA SER A 551 -59.29 3.97 14.50
C SER A 551 -59.63 5.46 14.46
N LEU A 552 -58.65 6.36 14.24
CA LEU A 552 -58.85 7.82 14.13
C LEU A 552 -58.78 8.38 12.70
N LEU A 553 -58.73 7.53 11.66
CA LEU A 553 -58.79 8.00 10.27
C LEU A 553 -60.24 8.45 9.97
N GLU A 554 -60.45 9.75 9.72
CA GLU A 554 -61.80 10.31 9.53
C GLU A 554 -62.28 10.37 8.07
N GLU A 555 -61.38 10.68 7.14
CA GLU A 555 -61.65 10.67 5.69
C GLU A 555 -60.54 9.95 4.94
N ILE A 556 -60.86 9.35 3.80
CA ILE A 556 -59.87 8.85 2.83
C ILE A 556 -60.30 9.18 1.39
N THR A 557 -59.33 9.58 0.58
CA THR A 557 -59.47 9.65 -0.89
C THR A 557 -58.56 8.59 -1.50
N ILE A 558 -59.12 7.73 -2.33
CA ILE A 558 -58.43 6.68 -3.06
C ILE A 558 -58.02 7.24 -4.44
N PRO A 559 -56.73 7.25 -4.83
CA PRO A 559 -56.31 7.76 -6.13
C PRO A 559 -56.98 7.05 -7.32
N ASP A 560 -57.19 7.78 -8.41
CA ASP A 560 -57.88 7.27 -9.61
C ASP A 560 -57.16 6.12 -10.30
N ALA A 561 -55.86 5.90 -10.03
CA ALA A 561 -55.09 4.76 -10.53
C ALA A 561 -55.38 3.42 -9.81
N VAL A 562 -56.07 3.43 -8.66
CA VAL A 562 -56.30 2.22 -7.84
C VAL A 562 -57.36 1.34 -8.49
N THR A 563 -56.95 0.17 -8.99
CA THR A 563 -57.88 -0.83 -9.54
C THR A 563 -58.37 -1.84 -8.49
N VAL A 564 -57.60 -2.06 -7.41
CA VAL A 564 -57.96 -3.05 -6.37
C VAL A 564 -57.76 -2.53 -4.95
N ILE A 565 -58.83 -2.65 -4.15
CA ILE A 565 -58.79 -2.64 -2.69
C ILE A 565 -59.01 -4.07 -2.21
N ASP A 566 -58.06 -4.68 -1.50
CA ASP A 566 -58.13 -6.08 -1.07
C ASP A 566 -58.85 -6.29 0.29
N ASP A 567 -58.91 -7.55 0.73
CA ASP A 567 -59.70 -7.96 1.88
C ASP A 567 -59.29 -7.21 3.17
N LYS A 568 -60.31 -6.72 3.88
CA LYS A 568 -60.19 -5.95 5.14
C LYS A 568 -59.30 -4.70 5.08
N ALA A 569 -58.99 -4.17 3.90
CA ALA A 569 -58.05 -3.05 3.72
C ALA A 569 -58.25 -1.88 4.71
N PHE A 570 -59.49 -1.44 4.94
CA PHE A 570 -59.89 -0.38 5.87
C PHE A 570 -60.78 -0.90 7.02
N SER A 571 -60.74 -2.20 7.32
CA SER A 571 -61.61 -2.80 8.32
C SER A 571 -61.34 -2.19 9.71
N GLN A 572 -62.37 -1.94 10.51
CA GLN A 572 -62.28 -1.34 11.85
C GLN A 572 -61.71 0.10 11.88
N CYS A 573 -61.72 0.85 10.78
CA CYS A 573 -61.50 2.31 10.81
C CYS A 573 -62.73 3.00 11.45
N SER A 574 -62.84 2.93 12.78
CA SER A 574 -64.06 3.24 13.53
C SER A 574 -64.59 4.67 13.34
N SER A 575 -63.69 5.64 13.15
CA SER A 575 -64.01 7.06 12.94
C SER A 575 -64.13 7.47 11.47
N LEU A 576 -64.00 6.55 10.51
CA LEU A 576 -64.04 6.85 9.08
C LEU A 576 -65.46 7.24 8.65
N LYS A 577 -65.68 8.55 8.46
CA LYS A 577 -66.96 9.18 8.09
C LYS A 577 -67.16 9.18 6.58
N LYS A 578 -66.09 9.42 5.82
CA LYS A 578 -66.15 9.67 4.38
C LYS A 578 -65.08 8.91 3.60
N VAL A 579 -65.52 8.25 2.53
CA VAL A 579 -64.66 7.58 1.55
C VAL A 579 -64.93 8.18 0.18
N ILE A 580 -63.90 8.68 -0.49
CA ILE A 580 -63.92 8.99 -1.92
C ILE A 580 -63.16 7.88 -2.63
N LEU A 581 -63.82 7.14 -3.50
CA LEU A 581 -63.25 6.10 -4.34
C LEU A 581 -62.66 6.71 -5.62
N GLY A 582 -61.69 6.03 -6.26
CA GLY A 582 -61.10 6.45 -7.54
C GLY A 582 -61.85 5.92 -8.77
N THR A 583 -61.63 6.53 -9.93
CA THR A 583 -62.37 6.27 -11.20
C THR A 583 -61.88 5.07 -12.05
N GLN A 584 -61.20 4.08 -11.48
CA GLN A 584 -60.77 2.85 -12.20
C GLN A 584 -60.89 1.57 -11.34
N LEU A 585 -61.78 1.53 -10.35
CA LEU A 585 -61.85 0.44 -9.38
C LEU A 585 -62.54 -0.81 -9.95
N GLU A 586 -61.74 -1.84 -10.26
CA GLU A 586 -62.23 -3.15 -10.69
C GLU A 586 -62.83 -3.96 -9.52
N ARG A 587 -62.21 -3.92 -8.33
CA ARG A 587 -62.58 -4.77 -7.18
C ARG A 587 -62.36 -4.13 -5.82
N ILE A 588 -63.34 -4.33 -4.91
CA ILE A 588 -63.25 -4.02 -3.48
C ILE A 588 -63.44 -5.31 -2.68
N GLY A 589 -62.50 -5.64 -1.80
CA GLY A 589 -62.37 -6.95 -1.15
C GLY A 589 -63.41 -7.28 -0.09
N THR A 590 -63.38 -8.54 0.36
CA THR A 590 -64.21 -9.06 1.44
C THR A 590 -63.94 -8.28 2.72
N ASN A 591 -65.00 -7.77 3.35
CA ASN A 591 -64.92 -6.95 4.55
C ASN A 591 -64.03 -5.69 4.45
N ALA A 592 -63.75 -5.18 3.24
CA ALA A 592 -62.80 -4.08 3.00
C ALA A 592 -62.98 -2.89 3.96
N PHE A 593 -64.21 -2.38 4.12
CA PHE A 593 -64.59 -1.30 5.04
C PHE A 593 -65.48 -1.81 6.20
N ASN A 594 -65.45 -3.10 6.52
CA ASN A 594 -66.25 -3.67 7.61
C ASN A 594 -65.91 -2.99 8.96
N ARG A 595 -66.92 -2.71 9.80
CA ARG A 595 -66.77 -2.01 11.09
C ARG A 595 -66.22 -0.56 11.01
N CYS A 596 -66.35 0.11 9.86
CA CYS A 596 -66.29 1.58 9.83
C CYS A 596 -67.57 2.15 10.47
N SER A 597 -67.58 2.25 11.80
CA SER A 597 -68.79 2.53 12.59
C SER A 597 -69.34 3.94 12.40
N ALA A 598 -68.49 4.94 12.16
CA ALA A 598 -68.88 6.33 11.94
C ALA A 598 -69.21 6.67 10.48
N LEU A 599 -69.23 5.70 9.56
CA LEU A 599 -69.40 5.96 8.13
C LEU A 599 -70.73 6.67 7.83
N GLU A 600 -70.66 7.74 7.05
CA GLU A 600 -71.79 8.58 6.65
C GLU A 600 -71.93 8.64 5.12
N THR A 601 -70.79 8.70 4.40
CA THR A 601 -70.73 8.91 2.95
C THR A 601 -69.68 8.04 2.28
N ILE A 602 -70.07 7.35 1.21
CA ILE A 602 -69.18 6.83 0.17
C ILE A 602 -69.50 7.59 -1.13
N LEU A 603 -68.48 8.14 -1.79
CA LEU A 603 -68.56 8.70 -3.13
C LEU A 603 -67.87 7.76 -4.12
N CYS A 604 -68.62 7.31 -5.12
CA CYS A 604 -68.18 6.55 -6.28
C CYS A 604 -68.24 7.48 -7.50
N PRO A 605 -67.11 8.04 -7.98
CA PRO A 605 -67.12 8.93 -9.15
C PRO A 605 -67.03 8.17 -10.49
N ASP A 606 -66.68 6.88 -10.46
CA ASP A 606 -66.61 6.01 -11.64
C ASP A 606 -67.99 5.83 -12.31
N GLU A 607 -68.00 5.61 -13.62
CA GLU A 607 -69.21 5.21 -14.35
C GLU A 607 -69.49 3.71 -14.16
N THR A 608 -68.47 2.90 -13.85
CA THR A 608 -68.55 1.44 -13.74
C THR A 608 -68.55 0.98 -12.27
N PRO A 609 -69.50 0.13 -11.84
CA PRO A 609 -69.48 -0.43 -10.49
C PRO A 609 -68.37 -1.47 -10.29
N ALA A 610 -67.48 -1.22 -9.32
CA ALA A 610 -66.49 -2.18 -8.85
C ALA A 610 -67.13 -3.50 -8.37
N THR A 611 -66.46 -4.64 -8.57
CA THR A 611 -66.90 -5.93 -8.03
C THR A 611 -66.72 -5.96 -6.51
N LEU A 612 -67.78 -6.21 -5.74
CA LEU A 612 -67.72 -6.24 -4.27
C LEU A 612 -67.52 -7.66 -3.72
N GLY A 613 -66.56 -7.81 -2.81
CA GLY A 613 -66.45 -8.94 -1.91
C GLY A 613 -67.52 -8.92 -0.80
N LYS A 614 -67.71 -10.06 -0.13
CA LYS A 614 -68.76 -10.19 0.90
C LYS A 614 -68.55 -9.18 2.03
N GLY A 615 -69.56 -8.34 2.28
CA GLY A 615 -69.51 -7.29 3.31
C GLY A 615 -68.48 -6.19 3.05
N ALA A 616 -68.14 -5.92 1.77
CA ALA A 616 -67.19 -4.89 1.37
C ALA A 616 -67.41 -3.53 2.07
N PHE A 617 -68.64 -3.08 2.20
CA PHE A 617 -69.02 -1.92 3.05
C PHE A 617 -69.83 -2.40 4.28
N PRO A 618 -69.92 -1.60 5.38
CA PRO A 618 -70.58 -2.02 6.61
C PRO A 618 -72.00 -2.59 6.38
N VAL A 619 -72.32 -3.70 7.03
CA VAL A 619 -73.62 -4.41 6.95
C VAL A 619 -74.16 -4.63 8.36
N ALA A 620 -75.50 -4.65 8.49
CA ALA A 620 -76.15 -4.99 9.74
C ALA A 620 -76.02 -6.51 10.00
N ASP A 621 -75.04 -6.90 10.81
CA ASP A 621 -74.72 -8.31 11.10
C ASP A 621 -75.21 -8.78 12.49
N GLY A 622 -75.92 -7.93 13.23
CA GLY A 622 -76.43 -8.21 14.59
C GLY A 622 -75.38 -8.14 15.70
N TRP A 623 -74.09 -8.00 15.36
CA TRP A 623 -72.97 -7.93 16.31
C TRP A 623 -72.23 -6.60 16.28
N THR A 624 -72.58 -5.69 15.37
CA THR A 624 -71.91 -4.40 15.18
C THR A 624 -72.86 -3.21 15.31
N VAL A 625 -72.48 -2.25 16.16
CA VAL A 625 -73.08 -0.92 16.16
C VAL A 625 -72.41 -0.11 15.04
N THR A 626 -73.15 0.15 13.97
CA THR A 626 -72.75 1.02 12.86
C THR A 626 -73.74 2.18 12.78
N ASN A 627 -73.33 3.30 12.17
CA ASN A 627 -74.19 4.45 11.97
C ASN A 627 -75.50 4.03 11.29
N ALA A 628 -76.65 4.49 11.81
CA ALA A 628 -77.97 4.00 11.42
C ALA A 628 -78.38 4.39 9.98
N SER A 629 -77.62 5.26 9.34
CA SER A 629 -77.76 5.56 7.92
C SER A 629 -76.44 6.02 7.31
N TYR A 630 -75.95 5.34 6.28
CA TYR A 630 -74.89 5.87 5.41
C TYR A 630 -75.35 5.88 3.95
N ARG A 631 -74.79 6.80 3.17
CA ARG A 631 -75.18 7.05 1.77
C ARG A 631 -74.06 6.64 0.83
N ILE A 632 -74.43 6.07 -0.31
CA ILE A 632 -73.54 5.81 -1.43
C ILE A 632 -73.98 6.76 -2.55
N TYR A 633 -73.08 7.58 -3.07
CA TYR A 633 -73.34 8.46 -4.20
C TYR A 633 -72.60 7.97 -5.44
N VAL A 634 -73.29 7.92 -6.58
CA VAL A 634 -72.84 7.41 -7.88
C VAL A 634 -73.27 8.40 -8.98
N PRO A 635 -72.70 8.38 -10.20
CA PRO A 635 -73.20 9.24 -11.28
C PRO A 635 -74.68 8.98 -11.56
N ASP A 636 -75.48 10.05 -11.69
CA ASP A 636 -76.93 9.97 -11.87
C ASP A 636 -77.36 9.02 -13.00
N GLU A 637 -76.64 9.05 -14.11
CA GLU A 637 -76.88 8.23 -15.30
C GLU A 637 -76.61 6.73 -15.06
N GLN A 638 -75.78 6.40 -14.07
CA GLN A 638 -75.36 5.03 -13.73
C GLN A 638 -76.07 4.47 -12.49
N LEU A 639 -77.04 5.22 -11.93
CA LEU A 639 -77.77 4.87 -10.72
C LEU A 639 -78.43 3.48 -10.76
N GLU A 640 -78.90 3.05 -11.93
CA GLU A 640 -79.47 1.71 -12.12
C GLU A 640 -78.40 0.63 -12.33
N THR A 641 -77.31 0.95 -13.04
CA THR A 641 -76.12 0.10 -13.19
C THR A 641 -75.55 -0.31 -11.81
N TYR A 642 -75.40 0.67 -10.90
CA TYR A 642 -74.95 0.44 -9.53
C TYR A 642 -75.95 -0.38 -8.69
N ARG A 643 -77.27 -0.22 -8.88
CA ARG A 643 -78.27 -1.04 -8.16
C ARG A 643 -78.22 -2.50 -8.56
N GLN A 644 -78.04 -2.78 -9.86
CA GLN A 644 -77.96 -4.14 -10.38
C GLN A 644 -76.64 -4.82 -9.98
N ALA A 645 -75.54 -4.07 -9.91
CA ALA A 645 -74.27 -4.57 -9.42
C ALA A 645 -74.24 -4.80 -7.89
N TRP A 646 -74.84 -3.89 -7.10
CA TRP A 646 -74.70 -3.83 -5.63
C TRP A 646 -76.03 -4.02 -4.87
N PRO A 647 -76.80 -5.12 -5.09
CA PRO A 647 -78.16 -5.29 -4.53
C PRO A 647 -78.21 -5.29 -2.99
N ASP A 648 -77.16 -5.77 -2.31
CA ASP A 648 -77.02 -5.78 -0.83
C ASP A 648 -76.99 -4.36 -0.19
N TYR A 649 -76.96 -3.31 -1.01
CA TYR A 649 -76.86 -1.91 -0.59
C TYR A 649 -78.07 -1.07 -1.04
N TRP A 650 -79.16 -1.74 -1.46
CA TRP A 650 -80.39 -1.13 -1.94
C TRP A 650 -81.59 -1.39 -1.02
N ALA A 651 -81.88 -0.48 -0.07
CA ALA A 651 -83.09 -0.55 0.75
C ALA A 651 -83.61 0.85 1.17
N ALA A 652 -84.89 1.12 0.89
CA ALA A 652 -85.54 2.37 1.31
C ALA A 652 -85.55 2.54 2.86
N PRO A 653 -85.47 3.78 3.37
CA PRO A 653 -85.33 4.02 4.80
C PRO A 653 -86.61 3.66 5.58
N ASN A 654 -86.56 2.57 6.33
CA ASN A 654 -87.57 2.15 7.30
C ASN A 654 -87.08 2.41 8.73
N ASN A 655 -87.96 2.91 9.60
CA ASN A 655 -87.65 3.54 10.90
C ASN A 655 -86.89 2.70 11.96
N PHE A 656 -86.52 1.43 11.68
CA PHE A 656 -85.89 0.52 12.65
C PHE A 656 -84.77 -0.37 12.06
N GLN A 657 -84.16 0.00 10.93
CA GLN A 657 -83.00 -0.70 10.38
C GLN A 657 -81.89 0.27 9.95
N ILE A 658 -80.66 -0.25 9.82
CA ILE A 658 -79.53 0.50 9.25
C ILE A 658 -79.83 0.74 7.76
N THR A 659 -80.12 1.99 7.42
CA THR A 659 -80.58 2.38 6.09
C THR A 659 -79.40 2.63 5.15
N LYS A 660 -79.49 2.10 3.93
CA LYS A 660 -78.48 2.27 2.88
C LYS A 660 -79.18 2.49 1.56
N VAL A 661 -78.83 3.58 0.89
CA VAL A 661 -79.42 3.94 -0.39
C VAL A 661 -78.31 4.45 -1.30
N ILE A 662 -78.39 4.05 -2.57
CA ILE A 662 -77.57 4.55 -3.66
C ILE A 662 -78.30 5.79 -4.24
N TYR A 663 -77.60 6.91 -4.30
CA TYR A 663 -78.07 8.23 -4.72
C TYR A 663 -77.29 8.72 -5.93
N GLY A 664 -77.89 9.59 -6.75
CA GLY A 664 -77.15 10.34 -7.77
C GLY A 664 -76.26 11.40 -7.14
N ILE A 665 -75.10 11.70 -7.72
CA ILE A 665 -74.19 12.78 -7.29
C ILE A 665 -74.89 14.15 -7.33
N SER A 666 -75.85 14.39 -8.22
CA SER A 666 -76.66 15.63 -8.21
C SER A 666 -77.54 15.78 -6.95
N SER A 667 -77.77 14.67 -6.24
CA SER A 667 -78.52 14.62 -4.98
C SER A 667 -77.64 14.55 -3.73
N MET A 668 -76.33 14.81 -3.84
CA MET A 668 -75.52 15.21 -2.69
C MET A 668 -76.07 16.53 -2.09
N PRO A 669 -76.22 16.63 -0.77
CA PRO A 669 -76.35 17.94 -0.13
C PRO A 669 -75.08 18.75 -0.39
N THR A 670 -75.22 19.94 -0.98
CA THR A 670 -74.17 20.95 -0.93
C THR A 670 -73.90 21.32 0.53
N GLN A 671 -72.63 21.26 0.96
CA GLN A 671 -72.19 21.60 2.32
C GLN A 671 -72.51 23.06 2.69
#